data_AF-A0A7S8IZV8-F1
#
_entry.id   AF-A0A7S8IZV8-F1
#
_cell.length_a   1.000
_cell.length_b   1.000
_cell.length_c   1.000
_cell.angle_alpha   90.00
_cell.angle_beta   90.00
_cell.angle_gamma   90.00
#
_symmetry.space_group_name_H-M   'P 1'
#
loop_
_entity.id
_entity.type
_entity.pdbx_description
1 polymer ?
#
loop_
_entity_poly.entity_id
_entity_poly.type
_entity_poly.pdbx_seq_one_letter_code
_entity_poly.pdbx_strand_id
1 'polypeptide(L)'
;MTLAQEVREAGEKVISAIEATLSTTLNDVLGRYVGWPLKVRSGYLVDRDKNRSDIFASVIYAAAVGEAEDSLEIQADNAAVVIDACESLNQERFIDACSRIATAKRLKKCLPPRLDGDLPVQTTTLGIVFAIRSTVAMDQLAQELVKLNTATPSSEWPDMLVVATSGTINYFVQFPGELPSGDLLLPAARTLSYTPPMYIVVAMMPTGSYTFNRLLGLLLGQLFLFSPGVHLPDRTQVIENVPRQVIVVSGFQYNLKGELVPVPRERYNDRYWGPLPVQIEDRNGKHLCTLRFLPWQDGASILSHGELPLEQILRFLIGVDMQHAGIIKREDSEISYVLPMTEADFSGMLRRISSQANMVVRVEQPKWTIQKVSDEGTQTPFIARLFLGVVRLRDLIALNPDQRDTFDSLYDVVLTSLRSARKSAEEVARLWQEHSRKVSSGEVARVERHTIRIDESIDDALGKEVVSFVTAAGRTLKEGMQRFIAVHMDIGFLFQKQAGFETGLLTLDQKHASLADYLRQTRAWSEPLQERRNAIEHNGWTLPRTTYARQGNKIEALSPSISGQPVTEFVPFMLDRVSCFVEELTAYCIQRQLPDLMTLTEIPLADRAEEAPVRFQVTVANGGLPPWRINYHHDKFEDV
;
A
#
# COMPACT_ATOMS: atom_id res chain seq x y z
N MET A 1 14.49 -17.45 30.74
CA MET A 1 13.89 -16.25 30.12
C MET A 1 14.71 -15.94 28.90
N THR A 2 14.10 -15.78 27.71
CA THR A 2 14.86 -15.42 26.50
C THR A 2 15.23 -13.94 26.55
N LEU A 3 16.28 -13.53 25.83
CA LEU A 3 16.68 -12.13 25.76
C LEU A 3 15.57 -11.25 25.19
N ALA A 4 14.83 -11.73 24.17
CA ALA A 4 13.67 -11.01 23.64
C ALA A 4 12.60 -10.74 24.70
N GLN A 5 12.32 -11.70 25.57
CA GLN A 5 11.34 -11.51 26.65
C GLN A 5 11.83 -10.49 27.68
N GLU A 6 13.11 -10.54 28.05
CA GLU A 6 13.71 -9.57 28.99
C GLU A 6 13.61 -8.14 28.44
N VAL A 7 13.96 -7.95 27.17
CA VAL A 7 13.89 -6.65 26.50
C VAL A 7 12.44 -6.16 26.41
N ARG A 8 11.48 -7.07 26.19
CA ARG A 8 10.05 -6.73 26.18
C ARG A 8 9.59 -6.22 27.54
N GLU A 9 9.93 -6.94 28.62
CA GLU A 9 9.63 -6.53 30.01
C GLU A 9 10.32 -5.22 30.39
N ALA A 10 11.52 -4.96 29.87
CA ALA A 10 12.19 -3.68 30.03
C ALA A 10 11.47 -2.56 29.27
N GLY A 11 10.97 -2.83 28.07
CA GLY A 11 10.13 -1.91 27.29
C GLY A 11 8.82 -1.55 28.01
N GLU A 12 8.17 -2.51 28.65
CA GLU A 12 6.96 -2.28 29.46
C GLU A 12 7.21 -1.31 30.63
N LYS A 13 8.41 -1.35 31.24
CA LYS A 13 8.83 -0.38 32.26
C LYS A 13 8.94 1.03 31.69
N VAL A 14 9.49 1.19 30.48
CA VAL A 14 9.57 2.49 29.79
C VAL A 14 8.17 3.00 29.44
N ILE A 15 7.28 2.13 28.96
CA ILE A 15 5.88 2.47 28.64
C ILE A 15 5.11 2.93 29.88
N SER A 16 5.46 2.42 31.06
CA SER A 16 4.82 2.78 32.32
C SER A 16 5.37 4.07 32.95
N ALA A 17 6.41 4.67 32.36
CA ALA A 17 6.97 5.93 32.84
C ALA A 17 6.04 7.11 32.51
N ILE A 18 6.12 8.16 33.34
CA ILE A 18 5.48 9.46 33.06
C ILE A 18 6.52 10.44 32.52
N GLU A 19 6.09 11.55 31.92
CA GLU A 19 6.97 12.56 31.32
C GLU A 19 8.18 12.92 32.23
N ALA A 20 7.93 13.13 33.53
CA ALA A 20 8.96 13.54 34.50
C ALA A 20 10.05 12.48 34.75
N THR A 21 9.77 11.20 34.54
CA THR A 21 10.68 10.08 34.80
C THR A 21 11.09 9.32 33.55
N LEU A 22 10.55 9.70 32.39
CA LEU A 22 10.75 9.00 31.12
C LEU A 22 12.23 8.98 30.72
N SER A 23 12.91 10.13 30.76
CA SER A 23 14.34 10.21 30.40
C SER A 23 15.20 9.31 31.29
N THR A 24 15.04 9.37 32.61
CA THR A 24 15.76 8.52 33.57
C THR A 24 15.47 7.04 33.32
N THR A 25 14.20 6.66 33.19
CA THR A 25 13.81 5.26 32.97
C THR A 25 14.36 4.72 31.65
N LEU A 26 14.29 5.54 30.59
CA LEU A 26 14.82 5.18 29.27
C LEU A 26 16.34 4.98 29.32
N ASN A 27 17.07 5.90 29.96
CA ASN A 27 18.52 5.81 30.13
C ASN A 27 18.90 4.56 30.94
N ASP A 28 18.21 4.29 32.05
CA ASP A 28 18.47 3.13 32.91
C ASP A 28 18.24 1.80 32.17
N VAL A 29 17.21 1.74 31.33
CA VAL A 29 16.90 0.54 30.53
C VAL A 29 17.92 0.36 29.40
N LEU A 30 18.17 1.40 28.60
CA LEU A 30 19.16 1.35 27.51
C LEU A 30 20.57 1.05 28.04
N GLY A 31 20.93 1.61 29.20
CA GLY A 31 22.20 1.41 29.89
C GLY A 31 22.53 -0.05 30.18
N ARG A 32 21.52 -0.93 30.33
CA ARG A 32 21.72 -2.38 30.54
C ARG A 32 22.19 -3.11 29.30
N TYR A 33 21.93 -2.56 28.12
CA TYR A 33 22.16 -3.23 26.84
C TYR A 33 23.31 -2.62 26.04
N VAL A 34 23.87 -1.49 26.50
CA VAL A 34 25.10 -0.92 25.93
C VAL A 34 26.32 -1.36 26.75
N GLY A 35 27.33 -1.91 26.08
CA GLY A 35 28.58 -2.32 26.72
C GLY A 35 29.62 -1.19 26.73
N TRP A 36 30.62 -1.27 27.63
CA TRP A 36 31.78 -0.37 27.59
C TRP A 36 32.44 -0.43 26.19
N PRO A 37 32.81 0.71 25.56
CA PRO A 37 32.95 2.06 26.13
C PRO A 37 31.71 2.96 26.03
N LEU A 38 30.55 2.41 25.63
CA LEU A 38 29.34 3.20 25.42
C LEU A 38 28.65 3.52 26.76
N LYS A 39 28.19 4.77 26.88
CA LYS A 39 27.34 5.24 27.99
C LYS A 39 26.04 5.82 27.45
N VAL A 40 25.02 5.88 28.31
CA VAL A 40 23.72 6.51 28.01
C VAL A 40 23.41 7.56 29.07
N ARG A 41 23.09 8.79 28.67
CA ARG A 41 22.57 9.83 29.57
C ARG A 41 21.79 10.90 28.82
N SER A 42 21.00 11.70 29.52
CA SER A 42 20.45 12.95 28.97
C SER A 42 21.55 13.99 28.79
N GLY A 43 21.48 14.77 27.72
CA GLY A 43 22.51 15.77 27.42
C GLY A 43 22.31 16.46 26.09
N TYR A 44 23.22 17.39 25.76
CA TYR A 44 23.25 18.07 24.46
C TYR A 44 24.60 17.83 23.78
N LEU A 45 24.60 17.94 22.46
CA LEU A 45 25.80 17.77 21.65
C LEU A 45 26.48 19.10 21.37
N VAL A 46 27.81 19.10 21.34
CA VAL A 46 28.63 20.24 20.92
C VAL A 46 29.65 19.78 19.89
N ASP A 47 29.78 20.52 18.78
CA ASP A 47 30.85 20.29 17.81
C ASP A 47 32.11 21.11 18.10
N ARG A 48 33.18 20.83 17.35
CA ARG A 48 34.46 21.56 17.43
C ARG A 48 34.37 23.07 17.17
N ASP A 49 33.31 23.52 16.48
CA ASP A 49 33.08 24.93 16.19
C ASP A 49 32.21 25.59 17.29
N LYS A 50 31.91 24.85 18.37
CA LYS A 50 31.04 25.25 19.49
C LYS A 50 29.58 25.45 19.10
N ASN A 51 29.15 24.90 17.96
CA ASN A 51 27.73 24.80 17.68
C ASN A 51 27.12 23.77 18.63
N ARG A 52 25.88 24.02 19.06
CA ARG A 52 25.21 23.26 20.11
C ARG A 52 23.84 22.79 19.63
N SER A 53 23.50 21.54 19.96
CA SER A 53 22.13 21.04 19.84
C SER A 53 21.29 21.36 21.08
N ASP A 54 19.98 21.12 20.97
CA ASP A 54 19.12 21.04 22.16
C ASP A 54 19.49 19.85 23.06
N ILE A 55 18.87 19.82 24.25
CA ILE A 55 18.97 18.72 25.21
C ILE A 55 18.07 17.58 24.74
N PHE A 56 18.64 16.38 24.66
CA PHE A 56 17.93 15.15 24.38
C PHE A 56 17.68 14.35 25.66
N ALA A 57 16.57 13.62 25.67
CA ALA A 57 16.20 12.75 26.78
C ALA A 57 17.21 11.62 26.97
N SER A 58 17.78 11.10 25.88
CA SER A 58 18.81 10.08 25.89
C SER A 58 19.82 10.30 24.76
N VAL A 59 21.10 10.24 25.10
CA VAL A 59 22.23 10.26 24.16
C VAL A 59 23.08 9.02 24.44
N ILE A 60 23.33 8.21 23.41
CA ILE A 60 24.27 7.08 23.48
C ILE A 60 25.59 7.54 22.87
N TYR A 61 26.68 7.45 23.61
CA TYR A 61 27.96 7.99 23.22
C TYR A 61 29.13 7.14 23.73
N ALA A 62 30.28 7.23 23.06
CA ALA A 62 31.53 6.64 23.53
C ALA A 62 32.17 7.56 24.58
N ALA A 63 32.31 7.09 25.82
CA ALA A 63 32.85 7.89 26.90
C ALA A 63 34.39 7.98 26.83
N ALA A 64 34.94 9.17 27.10
CA ALA A 64 36.38 9.32 27.23
C ALA A 64 36.87 8.80 28.59
N VAL A 65 38.11 8.30 28.65
CA VAL A 65 38.72 7.86 29.92
C VAL A 65 38.85 9.07 30.85
N GLY A 66 38.19 9.02 32.01
CA GLY A 66 38.21 10.10 33.01
C GLY A 66 37.18 11.20 32.81
N GLU A 67 36.20 11.01 31.92
CA GLU A 67 35.09 11.96 31.72
C GLU A 67 34.23 12.09 33.00
N ALA A 68 33.90 13.34 33.38
CA ALA A 68 33.03 13.61 34.52
C ALA A 68 31.58 13.17 34.24
N GLU A 69 31.01 12.35 35.13
CA GLU A 69 29.69 11.75 34.93
C GLU A 69 28.55 12.78 34.93
N ASP A 70 28.72 13.93 35.58
CA ASP A 70 27.68 14.95 35.78
C ASP A 70 27.58 16.03 34.67
N SER A 71 28.45 15.99 33.65
CA SER A 71 28.36 16.96 32.54
C SER A 71 27.15 16.67 31.65
N LEU A 72 26.37 17.68 31.26
CA LEU A 72 25.34 17.54 30.23
C LEU A 72 25.91 17.65 28.80
N GLU A 73 27.15 18.12 28.68
CA GLU A 73 27.81 18.32 27.39
C GLU A 73 28.42 17.00 26.88
N ILE A 74 28.13 16.67 25.63
CA ILE A 74 28.69 15.50 24.94
C ILE A 74 29.28 15.99 23.61
N GLN A 75 30.52 15.60 23.33
CA GLN A 75 31.16 15.94 22.05
C GLN A 75 30.45 15.21 20.91
N ALA A 76 30.10 15.94 19.83
CA ALA A 76 29.35 15.39 18.69
C ALA A 76 30.07 14.20 18.04
N ASP A 77 31.41 14.21 18.05
CA ASP A 77 32.25 13.10 17.56
C ASP A 77 32.05 11.79 18.32
N ASN A 78 31.68 11.87 19.60
CA ASN A 78 31.48 10.72 20.46
C ASN A 78 30.03 10.22 20.46
N ALA A 79 29.09 11.03 19.97
CA ALA A 79 27.67 10.71 19.99
C ALA A 79 27.26 9.77 18.85
N ALA A 80 26.80 8.58 19.19
CA ALA A 80 26.30 7.59 18.26
C ALA A 80 24.81 7.79 17.97
N VAL A 81 24.03 8.14 18.99
CA VAL A 81 22.56 8.21 18.94
C VAL A 81 22.06 9.37 19.79
N VAL A 82 21.05 10.08 19.30
CA VAL A 82 20.21 11.01 20.08
C VAL A 82 18.75 10.55 20.04
N ILE A 83 18.07 10.58 21.18
CA ILE A 83 16.66 10.22 21.31
C ILE A 83 15.93 11.40 21.94
N ASP A 84 15.02 11.97 21.16
CA ASP A 84 14.04 12.95 21.62
C ASP A 84 12.82 12.19 22.16
N ALA A 85 12.57 12.26 23.47
CA ALA A 85 11.53 11.45 24.10
C ALA A 85 10.46 12.31 24.76
N CYS A 86 9.19 11.92 24.58
CA CYS A 86 8.06 12.52 25.28
C CYS A 86 7.02 11.46 25.68
N GLU A 87 6.14 11.78 26.61
CA GLU A 87 5.07 10.86 27.01
C GLU A 87 3.99 10.77 25.92
N SER A 88 3.57 11.92 25.40
CA SER A 88 2.49 12.03 24.41
C SER A 88 2.91 12.88 23.22
N LEU A 89 2.87 12.28 22.03
CA LEU A 89 3.21 12.94 20.77
C LEU A 89 1.96 13.51 20.10
N ASN A 90 2.08 14.74 19.60
CA ASN A 90 1.14 15.36 18.67
C ASN A 90 1.91 15.86 17.44
N GLN A 91 1.22 16.42 16.44
CA GLN A 91 1.85 16.86 15.20
C GLN A 91 2.92 17.95 15.41
N GLU A 92 2.66 18.94 16.25
CA GLU A 92 3.59 20.03 16.56
C GLU A 92 4.88 19.51 17.22
N ARG A 93 4.73 18.71 18.28
CA ARG A 93 5.86 18.08 18.98
C ARG A 93 6.68 17.17 18.07
N PHE A 94 6.02 16.47 17.14
CA PHE A 94 6.70 15.65 16.16
C PHE A 94 7.58 16.50 15.22
N ILE A 95 7.04 17.59 14.67
CA ILE A 95 7.79 18.52 13.83
C ILE A 95 8.98 19.12 14.59
N ASP A 96 8.76 19.54 15.84
CA ASP A 96 9.82 20.10 16.68
C ASP A 96 10.92 19.07 16.97
N ALA A 97 10.57 17.83 17.31
CA ALA A 97 11.53 16.76 17.57
C ALA A 97 12.38 16.46 16.32
N CYS A 98 11.76 16.41 15.14
CA CYS A 98 12.48 16.28 13.87
C CYS A 98 13.47 17.44 13.65
N SER A 99 13.07 18.68 13.95
CA SER A 99 13.93 19.87 13.85
C SER A 99 15.14 19.82 14.81
N ARG A 100 14.92 19.37 16.05
CA ARG A 100 16.00 19.18 17.04
C ARG A 100 16.99 18.11 16.59
N ILE A 101 16.48 16.97 16.09
CA ILE A 101 17.30 15.89 15.52
C ILE A 101 18.12 16.39 14.33
N ALA A 102 17.50 17.13 13.40
CA ALA A 102 18.20 17.73 12.27
C ALA A 102 19.36 18.63 12.73
N THR A 103 19.14 19.44 13.78
CA THR A 103 20.19 20.28 14.37
C THR A 103 21.35 19.46 14.95
N ALA A 104 21.07 18.35 15.64
CA ALA A 104 22.11 17.44 16.11
C ALA A 104 22.87 16.73 14.99
N LYS A 105 22.18 16.35 13.90
CA LYS A 105 22.78 15.72 12.71
C LYS A 105 23.65 16.68 11.89
N ARG A 106 23.35 17.99 11.92
CA ARG A 106 24.15 19.04 11.26
C ARG A 106 25.48 19.36 11.93
N LEU A 107 25.66 18.96 13.20
CA LEU A 107 26.89 19.22 13.94
C LEU A 107 28.11 18.61 13.23
N LYS A 108 29.19 19.39 13.14
CA LYS A 108 30.38 18.96 12.40
C LYS A 108 31.11 17.85 13.13
N LYS A 109 31.29 16.73 12.44
CA LYS A 109 32.06 15.58 12.94
C LYS A 109 33.37 15.37 12.19
N CYS A 110 34.31 14.72 12.87
CA CYS A 110 35.53 14.19 12.28
C CYS A 110 35.21 13.04 11.33
N LEU A 111 36.09 12.84 10.36
CA LEU A 111 36.03 11.68 9.49
C LEU A 111 36.24 10.42 10.33
N PRO A 112 35.51 9.32 10.07
CA PRO A 112 35.72 8.06 10.76
C PRO A 112 37.16 7.60 10.59
N PRO A 113 37.79 7.06 11.66
CA PRO A 113 39.13 6.49 11.58
C PRO A 113 39.13 5.30 10.61
N ARG A 114 40.23 5.14 9.86
CA ARG A 114 40.47 3.90 9.10
C ARG A 114 41.02 2.87 10.08
N LEU A 115 40.21 1.87 10.40
CA LEU A 115 40.65 0.72 11.20
C LEU A 115 41.30 -0.32 10.30
N ASP A 116 42.22 -1.10 10.87
CA ASP A 116 42.83 -2.24 10.19
C ASP A 116 41.76 -3.29 9.82
N GLY A 117 41.86 -3.86 8.61
CA GLY A 117 40.97 -4.94 8.14
C GLY A 117 39.65 -4.48 7.50
N ASP A 118 39.57 -3.22 7.03
CA ASP A 118 38.39 -2.65 6.34
C ASP A 118 37.08 -2.71 7.16
N LEU A 119 37.18 -2.76 8.49
CA LEU A 119 36.00 -2.71 9.36
C LEU A 119 35.29 -1.36 9.18
N PRO A 120 33.99 -1.37 8.78
CA PRO A 120 33.26 -0.13 8.53
C PRO A 120 33.01 0.60 9.85
N VAL A 121 33.58 1.80 9.98
CA VAL A 121 33.29 2.74 11.07
C VAL A 121 32.44 3.89 10.53
N GLN A 122 31.35 4.21 11.21
CA GLN A 122 30.56 5.41 10.93
C GLN A 122 30.55 6.36 12.12
N THR A 123 30.58 7.66 11.82
CA THR A 123 30.47 8.73 12.83
C THR A 123 29.10 9.40 12.82
N THR A 124 28.17 9.00 11.95
CA THR A 124 26.82 9.60 11.85
C THR A 124 26.05 9.47 13.17
N THR A 125 25.44 10.56 13.65
CA THR A 125 24.47 10.50 14.75
C THR A 125 23.17 9.91 14.22
N LEU A 126 22.69 8.83 14.81
CA LEU A 126 21.33 8.33 14.59
C LEU A 126 20.34 9.16 15.43
N GLY A 127 19.24 9.62 14.84
CA GLY A 127 18.20 10.40 15.50
C GLY A 127 16.89 9.62 15.63
N ILE A 128 16.37 9.49 16.84
CA ILE A 128 15.09 8.84 17.12
C ILE A 128 14.13 9.82 17.77
N VAL A 129 12.88 9.83 17.29
CA VAL A 129 11.75 10.38 18.04
C VAL A 129 11.09 9.24 18.79
N PHE A 130 11.00 9.33 20.11
CA PHE A 130 10.38 8.34 20.98
C PHE A 130 9.17 8.93 21.70
N ALA A 131 8.04 8.25 21.61
CA ALA A 131 6.86 8.58 22.38
C ALA A 131 6.25 7.34 23.00
N ILE A 132 5.67 7.45 24.19
CA ILE A 132 4.91 6.33 24.78
C ILE A 132 3.61 6.14 24.00
N ARG A 133 2.89 7.24 23.76
CA ARG A 133 1.61 7.29 23.03
C ARG A 133 1.56 8.47 22.08
N SER A 134 0.61 8.44 21.15
CA SER A 134 0.34 9.52 20.21
C SER A 134 -1.13 9.93 20.26
N THR A 135 -1.42 11.22 20.15
CA THR A 135 -2.79 11.75 19.96
C THR A 135 -3.17 11.83 18.49
N VAL A 136 -2.23 11.56 17.59
CA VAL A 136 -2.36 11.60 16.14
C VAL A 136 -2.12 10.19 15.59
N ALA A 137 -2.86 9.78 14.56
CA ALA A 137 -2.70 8.45 13.99
C ALA A 137 -1.28 8.24 13.42
N MET A 138 -0.75 7.03 13.52
CA MET A 138 0.53 6.63 12.93
C MET A 138 0.59 6.96 11.43
N ASP A 139 -0.51 6.79 10.70
CA ASP A 139 -0.63 7.10 9.27
C ASP A 139 -0.40 8.59 8.99
N GLN A 140 -0.96 9.46 9.83
CA GLN A 140 -0.81 10.91 9.72
C GLN A 140 0.62 11.34 10.07
N LEU A 141 1.24 10.72 11.09
CA LEU A 141 2.65 10.93 11.41
C LEU A 141 3.57 10.47 10.27
N ALA A 142 3.25 9.35 9.62
CA ALA A 142 4.01 8.86 8.47
C ALA A 142 3.92 9.82 7.27
N GLN A 143 2.73 10.34 7.00
CA GLN A 143 2.51 11.34 5.94
C GLN A 143 3.26 12.65 6.24
N GLU A 144 3.23 13.13 7.48
CA GLU A 144 4.00 14.33 7.87
C GLU A 144 5.51 14.06 7.76
N LEU A 145 5.99 12.87 8.14
CA LEU A 145 7.39 12.48 7.94
C LEU A 145 7.79 12.53 6.46
N VAL A 146 6.96 12.00 5.56
CA VAL A 146 7.21 12.06 4.10
C VAL A 146 7.27 13.49 3.60
N LYS A 147 6.37 14.36 4.08
CA LYS A 147 6.36 15.78 3.74
C LYS A 147 7.63 16.50 4.23
N LEU A 148 8.05 16.26 5.47
CA LEU A 148 9.30 16.78 6.03
C LEU A 148 10.53 16.28 5.26
N ASN A 149 10.57 14.98 4.95
CA ASN A 149 11.65 14.38 4.18
C ASN A 149 11.77 14.99 2.78
N THR A 150 10.66 15.38 2.16
CA THR A 150 10.67 16.04 0.85
C THR A 150 11.23 17.47 0.92
N ALA A 151 11.11 18.13 2.08
CA ALA A 151 11.53 19.52 2.27
C ALA A 151 12.94 19.66 2.89
N THR A 152 13.55 18.57 3.36
CA THR A 152 14.83 18.58 4.08
C THR A 152 15.84 17.60 3.47
N PRO A 153 17.15 17.88 3.54
CA PRO A 153 18.17 16.93 3.09
C PRO A 153 18.12 15.61 3.88
N SER A 154 18.35 14.48 3.20
CA SER A 154 18.27 13.15 3.82
C SER A 154 19.23 12.89 4.97
N SER A 155 20.34 13.61 4.99
CA SER A 155 21.29 13.59 6.11
C SER A 155 20.74 14.17 7.41
N GLU A 156 19.61 14.89 7.36
CA GLU A 156 18.98 15.55 8.50
C GLU A 156 17.70 14.84 8.97
N TRP A 157 17.19 13.87 8.21
CA TRP A 157 15.97 13.14 8.56
C TRP A 157 16.13 12.41 9.90
N PRO A 158 15.08 12.27 10.73
CA PRO A 158 15.11 11.27 11.80
C PRO A 158 15.25 9.88 11.18
N ASP A 159 15.86 8.92 11.87
CA ASP A 159 16.04 7.55 11.35
C ASP A 159 14.87 6.63 11.74
N MET A 160 14.20 6.96 12.84
CA MET A 160 13.08 6.18 13.36
C MET A 160 12.17 7.04 14.25
N LEU A 161 10.87 6.91 14.03
CA LEU A 161 9.84 7.34 14.98
C LEU A 161 9.30 6.10 15.69
N VAL A 162 9.24 6.16 17.02
CA VAL A 162 8.75 5.11 17.90
C VAL A 162 7.54 5.61 18.67
N VAL A 163 6.41 4.93 18.53
CA VAL A 163 5.26 5.07 19.43
C VAL A 163 5.13 3.75 20.18
N ALA A 164 5.63 3.70 21.41
CA ALA A 164 5.92 2.48 22.15
C ALA A 164 4.71 1.54 22.31
N THR A 165 3.50 2.09 22.34
CA THR A 165 2.23 1.35 22.45
C THR A 165 1.67 0.84 21.12
N SER A 166 2.22 1.29 19.98
CA SER A 166 1.65 1.08 18.64
C SER A 166 2.64 0.38 17.70
N GLY A 167 3.81 1.00 17.49
CA GLY A 167 4.79 0.51 16.54
C GLY A 167 5.80 1.59 16.13
N THR A 168 6.39 1.44 14.95
CA THR A 168 7.50 2.27 14.49
C THR A 168 7.27 2.78 13.07
N ILE A 169 7.91 3.90 12.72
CA ILE A 169 8.01 4.40 11.36
C ILE A 169 9.49 4.59 11.06
N ASN A 170 10.00 3.89 10.05
CA ASN A 170 11.42 3.96 9.68
C ASN A 170 11.61 3.57 8.21
N TYR A 171 12.87 3.54 7.79
CA TYR A 171 13.27 3.36 6.39
C TYR A 171 13.69 1.92 6.11
N PHE A 172 13.29 1.42 4.95
CA PHE A 172 13.61 0.08 4.44
C PHE A 172 14.24 0.20 3.06
N VAL A 173 15.10 -0.77 2.72
CA VAL A 173 15.63 -0.89 1.37
C VAL A 173 14.70 -1.76 0.54
N GLN A 174 14.40 -1.36 -0.68
CA GLN A 174 13.70 -2.21 -1.64
C GLN A 174 14.46 -2.20 -2.96
N PHE A 175 14.91 -3.37 -3.41
CA PHE A 175 15.45 -3.52 -4.76
C PHE A 175 14.32 -3.72 -5.78
N PRO A 176 14.52 -3.28 -7.04
CA PRO A 176 13.55 -3.51 -8.10
C PRO A 176 13.12 -4.98 -8.21
N GLY A 177 11.82 -5.22 -8.15
CA GLY A 177 11.23 -6.57 -8.23
C GLY A 177 11.17 -7.34 -6.91
N GLU A 178 11.68 -6.78 -5.81
CA GLU A 178 11.67 -7.41 -4.49
C GLU A 178 10.69 -6.72 -3.53
N LEU A 179 10.34 -7.40 -2.44
CA LEU A 179 9.65 -6.78 -1.30
C LEU A 179 10.64 -5.93 -0.48
N PRO A 180 10.17 -4.91 0.26
CA PRO A 180 11.03 -4.19 1.19
C PRO A 180 11.75 -5.14 2.14
N SER A 181 13.07 -5.00 2.23
CA SER A 181 13.95 -5.88 3.00
C SER A 181 14.97 -5.07 3.78
N GLY A 182 15.17 -5.46 5.04
CA GLY A 182 16.20 -4.88 5.90
C GLY A 182 15.92 -3.45 6.37
N ASP A 183 16.39 -3.15 7.57
CA ASP A 183 16.48 -1.76 8.02
C ASP A 183 17.53 -1.01 7.22
N LEU A 184 17.21 0.23 6.87
CA LEU A 184 18.21 1.16 6.42
C LEU A 184 18.61 2.11 7.54
N LEU A 185 19.90 2.13 7.85
CA LEU A 185 20.53 3.26 8.50
C LEU A 185 20.84 4.29 7.41
N LEU A 186 20.23 5.48 7.48
CA LEU A 186 20.43 6.49 6.47
C LEU A 186 21.92 6.88 6.43
N PRO A 187 22.55 6.92 5.24
CA PRO A 187 23.96 7.23 5.15
C PRO A 187 24.23 8.66 5.64
N ALA A 188 25.44 8.91 6.14
CA ALA A 188 25.90 10.25 6.45
C ALA A 188 25.79 11.16 5.21
N ALA A 189 25.79 12.48 5.42
CA ALA A 189 26.03 13.46 4.35
C ALA A 189 27.41 13.19 3.70
N ARG A 190 27.44 12.31 2.71
CA ARG A 190 28.53 12.13 1.77
C ARG A 190 27.90 12.16 0.39
N THR A 191 28.52 12.90 -0.52
CA THR A 191 28.30 12.69 -1.94
C THR A 191 28.68 11.24 -2.21
N LEU A 192 27.68 10.37 -2.41
CA LEU A 192 27.97 9.02 -2.88
C LEU A 192 28.69 9.17 -4.22
N SER A 193 29.84 8.53 -4.37
CA SER A 193 30.53 8.49 -5.67
C SER A 193 29.80 7.57 -6.66
N TYR A 194 28.61 7.07 -6.32
CA TYR A 194 27.80 6.20 -7.14
C TYR A 194 26.35 6.22 -6.66
N THR A 195 25.41 5.83 -7.53
CA THR A 195 23.98 5.86 -7.21
C THR A 195 23.44 4.43 -7.14
N PRO A 196 23.13 3.90 -5.95
CA PRO A 196 22.65 2.54 -5.81
C PRO A 196 21.23 2.40 -6.39
N PRO A 197 20.91 1.29 -7.08
CA PRO A 197 19.63 1.03 -7.73
C PRO A 197 18.61 0.49 -6.73
N MET A 198 18.34 1.27 -5.68
CA MET A 198 17.46 0.88 -4.59
C MET A 198 16.49 1.99 -4.23
N TYR A 199 15.28 1.58 -3.85
CA TYR A 199 14.28 2.46 -3.28
C TYR A 199 14.43 2.49 -1.76
N ILE A 200 14.28 3.67 -1.18
CA ILE A 200 14.20 3.87 0.26
C ILE A 200 12.75 4.08 0.63
N VAL A 201 12.17 3.09 1.31
CA VAL A 201 10.74 3.05 1.58
C VAL A 201 10.49 3.50 3.02
N VAL A 202 9.66 4.53 3.19
CA VAL A 202 9.10 4.90 4.49
C VAL A 202 7.95 3.93 4.77
N ALA A 203 8.06 3.16 5.85
CA ALA A 203 7.03 2.20 6.21
C ALA A 203 6.72 2.24 7.71
N MET A 204 5.46 1.94 8.02
CA MET A 204 5.01 1.69 9.38
C MET A 204 5.18 0.19 9.70
N MET A 205 5.72 -0.10 10.88
CA MET A 205 5.82 -1.45 11.42
C MET A 205 4.98 -1.59 12.68
N PRO A 206 3.82 -2.27 12.59
CA PRO A 206 3.01 -2.53 13.76
C PRO A 206 3.66 -3.64 14.58
N THR A 207 4.13 -3.31 15.78
CA THR A 207 4.90 -4.24 16.64
C THR A 207 4.32 -4.38 18.05
N GLY A 208 3.38 -3.51 18.45
CA GLY A 208 2.69 -3.59 19.74
C GLY A 208 3.68 -3.67 20.91
N SER A 209 3.55 -4.70 21.75
CA SER A 209 4.45 -4.92 22.91
C SER A 209 5.94 -5.09 22.54
N TYR A 210 6.26 -5.44 21.29
CA TYR A 210 7.64 -5.62 20.81
C TYR A 210 8.28 -4.36 20.25
N THR A 211 7.60 -3.20 20.35
CA THR A 211 8.11 -1.93 19.82
C THR A 211 9.48 -1.56 20.38
N PHE A 212 9.74 -1.83 21.67
CA PHE A 212 11.04 -1.55 22.27
C PHE A 212 12.14 -2.52 21.78
N ASN A 213 11.83 -3.81 21.61
CA ASN A 213 12.74 -4.77 20.99
C ASN A 213 13.16 -4.31 19.59
N ARG A 214 12.20 -3.76 18.84
CA ARG A 214 12.44 -3.24 17.49
C ARG A 214 13.41 -2.05 17.51
N LEU A 215 13.16 -1.08 18.39
CA LEU A 215 14.07 0.04 18.63
C LEU A 215 15.47 -0.44 18.99
N LEU A 216 15.58 -1.34 19.99
CA LEU A 216 16.88 -1.84 20.43
C LEU A 216 17.60 -2.58 19.30
N GLY A 217 16.90 -3.37 18.49
CA GLY A 217 17.49 -4.04 17.33
C GLY A 217 18.11 -3.09 16.29
N LEU A 218 17.52 -1.89 16.10
CA LEU A 218 18.11 -0.84 15.25
C LEU A 218 19.33 -0.20 15.92
N LEU A 219 19.21 0.13 17.21
CA LEU A 219 20.31 0.70 18.01
C LEU A 219 21.55 -0.19 18.00
N LEU A 220 21.38 -1.50 18.24
CA LEU A 220 22.51 -2.44 18.26
C LEU A 220 23.24 -2.49 16.92
N GLY A 221 22.51 -2.40 15.80
CA GLY A 221 23.13 -2.31 14.47
C GLY A 221 23.95 -1.03 14.30
N GLN A 222 23.42 0.11 14.73
CA GLN A 222 24.14 1.39 14.72
C GLN A 222 25.40 1.36 15.58
N LEU A 223 25.28 0.87 16.82
CA LEU A 223 26.36 0.87 17.81
C LEU A 223 27.50 -0.07 17.39
N PHE A 224 27.18 -1.19 16.75
CA PHE A 224 28.18 -2.10 16.19
C PHE A 224 29.07 -1.41 15.15
N LEU A 225 28.47 -0.60 14.26
CA LEU A 225 29.20 0.16 13.24
C LEU A 225 29.86 1.43 13.79
N PHE A 226 29.33 2.01 14.86
CA PHE A 226 29.89 3.21 15.48
C PHE A 226 31.13 2.89 16.31
N SER A 227 31.12 1.78 17.06
CA SER A 227 32.21 1.36 17.92
C SER A 227 32.52 -0.14 17.70
N PRO A 228 33.19 -0.50 16.59
CA PRO A 228 33.52 -1.90 16.32
C PRO A 228 34.29 -2.57 17.47
N GLY A 229 33.93 -3.81 17.79
CA GLY A 229 34.54 -4.56 18.90
C GLY A 229 33.88 -4.35 20.27
N VAL A 230 32.88 -3.47 20.38
CA VAL A 230 32.06 -3.37 21.60
C VAL A 230 31.23 -4.63 21.81
N HIS A 231 31.20 -5.12 23.06
CA HIS A 231 30.39 -6.28 23.41
C HIS A 231 28.91 -5.89 23.52
N LEU A 232 28.14 -6.21 22.48
CA LEU A 232 26.70 -5.96 22.40
C LEU A 232 25.91 -7.27 22.50
N PRO A 233 24.65 -7.23 22.98
CA PRO A 233 23.76 -8.38 22.91
C PRO A 233 23.57 -8.84 21.45
N ASP A 234 23.30 -10.14 21.26
CA ASP A 234 22.99 -10.69 19.94
C ASP A 234 21.68 -10.10 19.42
N ARG A 235 21.79 -9.29 18.37
CA ARG A 235 20.66 -8.62 17.71
C ARG A 235 19.56 -9.60 17.31
N THR A 236 19.93 -10.81 16.86
CA THR A 236 18.96 -11.83 16.41
C THR A 236 18.09 -12.32 17.56
N GLN A 237 18.68 -12.46 18.76
CA GLN A 237 17.97 -12.85 19.98
C GLN A 237 17.12 -11.72 20.54
N VAL A 238 17.53 -10.45 20.36
CA VAL A 238 16.75 -9.29 20.79
C VAL A 238 15.45 -9.13 19.98
N ILE A 239 15.54 -9.33 18.66
CA ILE A 239 14.40 -9.16 17.74
C ILE A 239 13.62 -10.45 17.49
N GLU A 240 13.89 -11.50 18.28
CA GLU A 240 13.13 -12.74 18.24
C GLU A 240 11.64 -12.44 18.48
N ASN A 241 10.76 -13.03 17.67
CA ASN A 241 9.31 -12.83 17.70
C ASN A 241 8.80 -11.41 17.36
N VAL A 242 9.67 -10.46 16.99
CA VAL A 242 9.22 -9.16 16.50
C VAL A 242 8.48 -9.34 15.16
N PRO A 243 7.24 -8.83 15.02
CA PRO A 243 6.51 -8.86 13.76
C PRO A 243 7.32 -8.24 12.62
N ARG A 244 7.24 -8.83 11.42
CA ARG A 244 8.03 -8.42 10.23
C ARG A 244 7.21 -7.69 9.17
N GLN A 245 5.91 -7.64 9.34
CA GLN A 245 5.00 -7.04 8.37
C GLN A 245 5.17 -5.51 8.38
N VAL A 246 5.13 -4.91 7.19
CA VAL A 246 5.32 -3.48 6.96
C VAL A 246 4.13 -2.93 6.18
N ILE A 247 3.72 -1.70 6.51
CA ILE A 247 2.76 -0.92 5.72
C ILE A 247 3.57 0.17 5.01
N VAL A 248 3.74 0.03 3.70
CA VAL A 248 4.48 0.98 2.87
C VAL A 248 3.68 2.26 2.71
N VAL A 249 4.30 3.40 3.02
CA VAL A 249 3.67 4.74 2.95
C VAL A 249 4.14 5.50 1.72
N SER A 250 5.45 5.57 1.51
CA SER A 250 6.04 6.25 0.35
C SER A 250 7.44 5.74 0.03
N GLY A 251 7.90 5.98 -1.19
CA GLY A 251 9.23 5.59 -1.67
C GLY A 251 10.06 6.81 -2.07
N PHE A 252 11.35 6.77 -1.75
CA PHE A 252 12.39 7.68 -2.20
C PHE A 252 13.43 6.92 -3.02
N GLN A 253 14.20 7.63 -3.82
CA GLN A 253 15.27 7.09 -4.64
C GLN A 253 16.44 8.07 -4.73
N TYR A 254 17.65 7.59 -4.94
CA TYR A 254 18.80 8.47 -5.14
C TYR A 254 18.83 9.00 -6.57
N ASN A 255 18.82 10.31 -6.79
CA ASN A 255 19.13 10.87 -8.11
C ASN A 255 20.63 10.71 -8.43
N LEU A 256 21.07 11.05 -9.65
CA LEU A 256 22.49 10.95 -10.03
C LEU A 256 23.41 11.91 -9.25
N LYS A 257 22.85 12.90 -8.54
CA LYS A 257 23.60 13.76 -7.62
C LYS A 257 23.80 13.14 -6.24
N GLY A 258 23.23 11.95 -6.00
CA GLY A 258 23.27 11.27 -4.71
C GLY A 258 22.27 11.82 -3.69
N GLU A 259 21.26 12.59 -4.12
CA GLU A 259 20.22 13.12 -3.25
C GLU A 259 19.01 12.18 -3.24
N LEU A 260 18.42 11.94 -2.06
CA LEU A 260 17.15 11.21 -1.98
C LEU A 260 16.00 12.12 -2.38
N VAL A 261 15.27 11.70 -3.41
CA VAL A 261 14.09 12.39 -3.95
C VAL A 261 12.88 11.45 -3.92
N PRO A 262 11.64 11.98 -3.85
CA PRO A 262 10.45 11.15 -3.94
C PRO A 262 10.42 10.35 -5.25
N VAL A 263 10.02 9.07 -5.18
CA VAL A 263 9.72 8.28 -6.36
C VAL A 263 8.43 8.83 -7.00
N PRO A 264 8.42 9.16 -8.30
CA PRO A 264 7.21 9.63 -8.97
C PRO A 264 6.09 8.59 -8.89
N ARG A 265 4.84 9.03 -8.67
CA ARG A 265 3.71 8.11 -8.43
C ARG A 265 3.43 7.21 -9.63
N GLU A 266 3.66 7.67 -10.84
CA GLU A 266 3.57 6.88 -12.08
C GLU A 266 4.56 5.71 -12.14
N ARG A 267 5.57 5.67 -11.27
CA ARG A 267 6.54 4.57 -11.13
C ARG A 267 6.13 3.53 -10.08
N TYR A 268 5.01 3.73 -9.37
CA TYR A 268 4.57 2.76 -8.37
C TYR A 268 4.08 1.47 -9.03
N ASN A 269 4.27 0.33 -8.37
CA ASN A 269 4.02 -1.01 -8.94
C ASN A 269 2.60 -1.20 -9.47
N ASP A 270 1.62 -0.49 -8.92
CA ASP A 270 0.22 -0.53 -9.31
C ASP A 270 -0.11 0.35 -10.53
N ARG A 271 0.84 1.18 -10.99
CA ARG A 271 0.67 2.14 -12.09
C ARG A 271 1.70 1.95 -13.20
N TYR A 272 2.85 1.38 -12.87
CA TYR A 272 3.99 1.28 -13.76
C TYR A 272 3.96 -0.01 -14.58
N TRP A 273 3.96 0.15 -15.90
CA TRP A 273 4.29 -0.92 -16.83
C TRP A 273 5.72 -0.76 -17.31
N GLY A 274 6.56 -1.72 -16.94
CA GLY A 274 7.97 -1.74 -17.31
C GLY A 274 8.20 -2.01 -18.80
N PRO A 275 9.30 -1.48 -19.37
CA PRO A 275 9.80 -1.90 -20.68
C PRO A 275 9.94 -3.41 -20.77
N LEU A 276 9.69 -3.95 -21.96
CA LEU A 276 9.81 -5.37 -22.21
C LEU A 276 11.26 -5.85 -21.98
N PRO A 277 11.43 -7.04 -21.37
CA PRO A 277 12.74 -7.65 -21.28
C PRO A 277 13.29 -8.00 -22.67
N VAL A 278 14.61 -8.04 -22.77
CA VAL A 278 15.35 -8.39 -23.98
C VAL A 278 16.22 -9.60 -23.67
N GLN A 279 16.07 -10.67 -24.44
CA GLN A 279 16.86 -11.88 -24.31
C GLN A 279 18.14 -11.77 -25.14
N ILE A 280 19.24 -12.21 -24.55
CA ILE A 280 20.54 -12.36 -25.19
C ILE A 280 20.80 -13.86 -25.33
N GLU A 281 21.03 -14.31 -26.55
CA GLU A 281 21.30 -15.70 -26.88
C GLU A 281 22.68 -15.85 -27.53
N ASP A 282 23.24 -17.05 -27.50
CA ASP A 282 24.35 -17.40 -28.39
C ASP A 282 23.85 -17.66 -29.83
N ARG A 283 24.78 -17.94 -30.76
CA ARG A 283 24.44 -18.24 -32.16
C ARG A 283 23.63 -19.53 -32.35
N ASN A 284 23.64 -20.44 -31.37
CA ASN A 284 22.92 -21.69 -31.39
C ASN A 284 21.51 -21.57 -30.77
N GLY A 285 21.13 -20.38 -30.29
CA GLY A 285 19.88 -20.12 -29.60
C GLY A 285 19.88 -20.52 -28.12
N LYS A 286 21.05 -20.79 -27.51
CA LYS A 286 21.15 -20.97 -26.06
C LYS A 286 20.94 -19.61 -25.39
N HIS A 287 19.99 -19.55 -24.46
CA HIS A 287 19.77 -18.37 -23.62
C HIS A 287 21.01 -18.08 -22.76
N LEU A 288 21.50 -16.84 -22.79
CA LEU A 288 22.65 -16.38 -22.00
C LEU A 288 22.21 -15.50 -20.84
N CYS A 289 21.38 -14.49 -21.11
CA CYS A 289 20.74 -13.66 -20.09
C CYS A 289 19.51 -12.92 -20.63
N THR A 290 18.69 -12.41 -19.71
CA THR A 290 17.58 -11.50 -19.96
C THR A 290 17.90 -10.15 -19.34
N LEU A 291 17.92 -9.10 -20.16
CA LEU A 291 18.16 -7.72 -19.74
C LEU A 291 16.85 -6.94 -19.67
N ARG A 292 16.71 -6.06 -18.68
CA ARG A 292 15.58 -5.14 -18.56
C ARG A 292 16.10 -3.73 -18.24
N PHE A 293 15.61 -2.75 -19.00
CA PHE A 293 15.84 -1.33 -18.73
C PHE A 293 14.93 -0.89 -17.58
N LEU A 294 15.53 -0.34 -16.54
CA LEU A 294 14.83 0.22 -15.38
C LEU A 294 15.01 1.74 -15.37
N PRO A 295 14.01 2.50 -15.84
CA PRO A 295 14.08 3.95 -15.84
C PRO A 295 14.12 4.51 -14.42
N TRP A 296 14.91 5.56 -14.24
CA TRP A 296 15.04 6.31 -13.00
C TRP A 296 14.56 7.76 -13.19
N GLN A 297 14.66 8.61 -12.15
CA GLN A 297 14.29 10.03 -12.30
C GLN A 297 15.18 10.75 -13.33
N ASP A 298 16.49 10.55 -13.24
CA ASP A 298 17.50 11.25 -14.03
C ASP A 298 18.58 10.31 -14.59
N GLY A 299 18.22 9.05 -14.87
CA GLY A 299 19.10 8.03 -15.43
C GLY A 299 18.37 6.70 -15.60
N ALA A 300 19.11 5.60 -15.57
CA ALA A 300 18.53 4.26 -15.57
C ALA A 300 19.48 3.20 -15.03
N SER A 301 18.90 2.08 -14.59
CA SER A 301 19.61 0.85 -14.24
C SER A 301 19.30 -0.26 -15.23
N ILE A 302 20.16 -1.28 -15.28
CA ILE A 302 19.95 -2.49 -16.04
C ILE A 302 19.82 -3.65 -15.07
N LEU A 303 18.71 -4.36 -15.15
CA LEU A 303 18.48 -5.62 -14.45
C LEU A 303 18.79 -6.78 -15.40
N SER A 304 19.64 -7.71 -14.96
CA SER A 304 20.03 -8.90 -15.69
C SER A 304 19.65 -10.16 -14.92
N HIS A 305 19.10 -11.15 -15.61
CA HIS A 305 18.92 -12.51 -15.10
C HIS A 305 19.62 -13.50 -16.05
N GLY A 306 20.41 -14.43 -15.53
CA GLY A 306 21.04 -15.48 -16.34
C GLY A 306 22.53 -15.69 -16.04
N GLU A 307 23.17 -16.50 -16.88
CA GLU A 307 24.56 -16.95 -16.68
C GLU A 307 25.59 -15.89 -17.10
N LEU A 308 25.24 -15.00 -18.04
CA LEU A 308 26.15 -13.99 -18.56
C LEU A 308 26.25 -12.79 -17.60
N PRO A 309 27.44 -12.50 -17.02
CA PRO A 309 27.60 -11.42 -16.05
C PRO A 309 27.30 -10.05 -16.66
N LEU A 310 26.56 -9.23 -15.91
CA LEU A 310 26.15 -7.88 -16.32
C LEU A 310 27.37 -6.98 -16.58
N GLU A 311 28.49 -7.17 -15.88
CA GLU A 311 29.72 -6.40 -16.10
C GLU A 311 30.21 -6.51 -17.55
N GLN A 312 30.08 -7.69 -18.17
CA GLN A 312 30.50 -7.90 -19.56
C GLN A 312 29.55 -7.21 -20.54
N ILE A 313 28.27 -7.14 -20.21
CA ILE A 313 27.25 -6.43 -20.98
C ILE A 313 27.46 -4.91 -20.93
N LEU A 314 27.75 -4.37 -19.74
CA LEU A 314 27.91 -2.92 -19.55
C LEU A 314 29.06 -2.32 -20.37
N ARG A 315 30.08 -3.12 -20.73
CA ARG A 315 31.19 -2.68 -21.62
C ARG A 315 30.74 -2.25 -23.01
N PHE A 316 29.52 -2.61 -23.43
CA PHE A 316 28.94 -2.16 -24.69
C PHE A 316 28.25 -0.80 -24.58
N LEU A 317 28.17 -0.18 -23.40
CA LEU A 317 27.72 1.22 -23.26
C LEU A 317 28.84 2.17 -23.68
N ILE A 318 28.47 3.29 -24.31
CA ILE A 318 29.41 4.35 -24.71
C ILE A 318 29.18 5.54 -23.78
N GLY A 319 30.27 6.17 -23.33
CA GLY A 319 30.20 7.41 -22.54
C GLY A 319 29.83 7.20 -21.08
N VAL A 320 29.70 5.96 -20.60
CA VAL A 320 29.53 5.62 -19.20
C VAL A 320 30.89 5.30 -18.60
N ASP A 321 31.25 5.97 -17.50
CA ASP A 321 32.44 5.63 -16.75
C ASP A 321 32.23 4.32 -15.98
N MET A 322 32.94 3.28 -16.42
CA MET A 322 32.87 1.95 -15.82
C MET A 322 33.42 1.92 -14.38
N GLN A 323 34.21 2.92 -13.95
CA GLN A 323 34.60 3.04 -12.54
C GLN A 323 33.42 3.36 -11.62
N HIS A 324 32.34 3.92 -12.18
CA HIS A 324 31.12 4.31 -11.47
C HIS A 324 29.95 3.33 -11.74
N ALA A 325 30.14 2.34 -12.63
CA ALA A 325 29.13 1.35 -13.02
C ALA A 325 29.18 0.09 -12.14
N GLY A 326 29.02 0.26 -10.83
CA GLY A 326 28.95 -0.86 -9.89
C GLY A 326 27.75 -1.78 -10.13
N ILE A 327 27.84 -3.01 -9.62
CA ILE A 327 26.80 -4.05 -9.77
C ILE A 327 26.42 -4.57 -8.40
N ILE A 328 25.12 -4.64 -8.13
CA ILE A 328 24.56 -5.33 -6.98
C ILE A 328 24.11 -6.71 -7.42
N LYS A 329 24.67 -7.74 -6.79
CA LYS A 329 24.25 -9.13 -6.99
C LYS A 329 23.13 -9.48 -6.02
N ARG A 330 22.09 -10.12 -6.56
CA ARG A 330 20.97 -10.73 -5.83
C ARG A 330 21.02 -12.24 -6.07
N GLU A 331 20.10 -12.98 -5.45
CA GLU A 331 20.07 -14.45 -5.53
C GLU A 331 20.00 -14.94 -6.98
N ASP A 332 19.08 -14.38 -7.77
CA ASP A 332 18.83 -14.78 -9.17
C ASP A 332 19.04 -13.65 -10.20
N SER A 333 19.62 -12.51 -9.79
CA SER A 333 19.78 -11.35 -10.68
C SER A 333 20.97 -10.46 -10.36
N GLU A 334 21.39 -9.67 -11.34
CA GLU A 334 22.38 -8.60 -11.20
C GLU A 334 21.76 -7.26 -11.60
N ILE A 335 22.01 -6.20 -10.82
CA ILE A 335 21.47 -4.87 -11.05
C ILE A 335 22.62 -3.88 -11.15
N SER A 336 22.70 -3.12 -12.24
CA SER A 336 23.67 -2.03 -12.34
C SER A 336 23.28 -0.89 -11.39
N TYR A 337 24.26 -0.14 -10.92
CA TYR A 337 24.05 1.21 -10.38
C TYR A 337 23.26 2.06 -11.36
N VAL A 338 22.66 3.15 -10.87
CA VAL A 338 21.95 4.09 -11.74
C VAL A 338 23.01 4.82 -12.57
N LEU A 339 22.88 4.68 -13.89
CA LEU A 339 23.79 5.23 -14.88
C LEU A 339 23.17 6.47 -15.54
N PRO A 340 23.99 7.45 -15.97
CA PRO A 340 23.55 8.58 -16.79
C PRO A 340 23.24 8.12 -18.22
N MET A 341 22.17 7.35 -18.38
CA MET A 341 21.78 6.75 -19.65
C MET A 341 20.29 6.87 -19.91
N THR A 342 19.95 6.94 -21.19
CA THR A 342 18.57 6.95 -21.68
C THR A 342 18.18 5.60 -22.29
N GLU A 343 16.90 5.44 -22.62
CA GLU A 343 16.43 4.26 -23.37
C GLU A 343 17.08 4.16 -24.76
N ALA A 344 17.43 5.29 -25.38
CA ALA A 344 18.14 5.33 -26.65
C ALA A 344 19.57 4.79 -26.51
N ASP A 345 20.25 5.08 -25.40
CA ASP A 345 21.58 4.56 -25.10
C ASP A 345 21.56 3.04 -24.87
N PHE A 346 20.56 2.56 -24.12
CA PHE A 346 20.30 1.13 -23.93
C PHE A 346 20.04 0.43 -25.26
N SER A 347 19.19 1.00 -26.11
CA SER A 347 18.92 0.50 -27.47
C SER A 347 20.18 0.52 -28.35
N GLY A 348 21.05 1.51 -28.18
CA GLY A 348 22.36 1.57 -28.83
C GLY A 348 23.31 0.46 -28.36
N MET A 349 23.34 0.17 -27.06
CA MET A 349 24.10 -0.94 -26.47
C MET A 349 23.66 -2.28 -27.06
N LEU A 350 22.35 -2.55 -27.09
CA LEU A 350 21.79 -3.77 -27.66
C LEU A 350 22.18 -3.95 -29.14
N ARG A 351 22.13 -2.87 -29.95
CA ARG A 351 22.59 -2.91 -31.35
C ARG A 351 24.08 -3.24 -31.47
N ARG A 352 24.93 -2.75 -30.56
CA ARG A 352 26.37 -3.10 -30.53
C ARG A 352 26.59 -4.54 -30.13
N ILE A 353 25.88 -5.05 -29.13
CA ILE A 353 25.90 -6.48 -28.77
C ILE A 353 25.58 -7.34 -30.00
N SER A 354 24.50 -7.00 -30.72
CA SER A 354 24.08 -7.76 -31.91
C SER A 354 25.05 -7.65 -33.10
N SER A 355 25.87 -6.60 -33.19
CA SER A 355 26.74 -6.35 -34.36
C SER A 355 28.22 -6.64 -34.11
N GLN A 356 28.67 -6.56 -32.86
CA GLN A 356 30.08 -6.65 -32.47
C GLN A 356 30.41 -7.91 -31.66
N ALA A 357 29.39 -8.62 -31.14
CA ALA A 357 29.58 -9.85 -30.39
C ALA A 357 29.03 -11.07 -31.15
N ASN A 358 29.40 -12.27 -30.70
CA ASN A 358 28.80 -13.52 -31.17
C ASN A 358 27.46 -13.83 -30.49
N MET A 359 26.69 -12.78 -30.16
CA MET A 359 25.43 -12.86 -29.43
C MET A 359 24.27 -12.36 -30.29
N VAL A 360 23.10 -12.94 -30.10
CA VAL A 360 21.86 -12.55 -30.77
C VAL A 360 20.97 -11.86 -29.75
N VAL A 361 20.48 -10.67 -30.11
CA VAL A 361 19.53 -9.92 -29.30
C VAL A 361 18.12 -10.21 -29.79
N ARG A 362 17.28 -10.77 -28.92
CA ARG A 362 15.86 -10.98 -29.17
C ARG A 362 15.03 -10.14 -28.22
N VAL A 363 14.26 -9.21 -28.77
CA VAL A 363 13.20 -8.56 -27.99
C VAL A 363 12.11 -9.59 -27.76
N GLU A 364 11.79 -9.88 -26.51
CA GLU A 364 10.74 -10.83 -26.19
C GLU A 364 9.41 -10.24 -26.68
N GLN A 365 8.83 -10.87 -27.70
CA GLN A 365 7.48 -10.53 -28.16
C GLN A 365 6.52 -11.12 -27.12
N PRO A 366 5.78 -10.28 -26.38
CA PRO A 366 4.87 -10.79 -25.38
C PRO A 366 3.86 -11.73 -26.03
N LYS A 367 3.65 -12.90 -25.43
CA LYS A 367 2.61 -13.84 -25.84
C LYS A 367 1.23 -13.47 -25.30
N TRP A 368 1.11 -12.33 -24.65
CA TRP A 368 -0.14 -11.82 -24.11
C TRP A 368 -0.81 -10.85 -25.10
N THR A 369 -2.13 -10.84 -25.08
CA THR A 369 -2.95 -9.92 -25.86
C THR A 369 -3.46 -8.83 -24.93
N ILE A 370 -3.09 -7.56 -25.20
CA ILE A 370 -3.84 -6.44 -24.62
C ILE A 370 -5.08 -6.26 -25.46
N GLN A 371 -6.23 -6.50 -24.85
CA GLN A 371 -7.53 -6.21 -25.44
C GLN A 371 -8.24 -5.18 -24.56
N LYS A 372 -8.75 -4.13 -25.20
CA LYS A 372 -9.66 -3.20 -24.53
C LYS A 372 -10.95 -3.93 -24.18
N VAL A 373 -11.29 -3.98 -22.90
CA VAL A 373 -12.51 -4.62 -22.39
C VAL A 373 -13.62 -3.64 -22.03
N SER A 374 -13.26 -2.36 -21.77
CA SER A 374 -14.20 -1.29 -21.41
C SER A 374 -13.63 0.09 -21.77
N ASP A 375 -14.50 1.10 -21.83
CA ASP A 375 -14.18 2.53 -21.92
C ASP A 375 -14.06 3.20 -20.53
N GLU A 376 -14.12 2.42 -19.46
CA GLU A 376 -13.95 2.88 -18.08
C GLU A 376 -12.52 2.67 -17.57
N GLY A 377 -11.95 3.68 -16.93
CA GLY A 377 -10.64 3.64 -16.27
C GLY A 377 -10.73 3.70 -14.75
N THR A 378 -9.56 3.74 -14.09
CA THR A 378 -9.44 3.78 -12.63
C THR A 378 -10.03 5.04 -11.99
N GLN A 379 -10.36 6.08 -12.76
CA GLN A 379 -11.08 7.27 -12.28
C GLN A 379 -12.55 6.96 -11.92
N THR A 380 -13.12 5.89 -12.46
CA THR A 380 -14.49 5.49 -12.11
C THR A 380 -14.49 4.78 -10.75
N PRO A 381 -15.38 5.15 -9.80
CA PRO A 381 -15.45 4.46 -8.50
C PRO A 381 -15.62 2.96 -8.63
N PHE A 382 -16.39 2.49 -9.62
CA PHE A 382 -16.60 1.06 -9.89
C PHE A 382 -15.29 0.31 -10.16
N ILE A 383 -14.48 0.77 -11.13
CA ILE A 383 -13.19 0.13 -11.45
C ILE A 383 -12.16 0.36 -10.33
N ALA A 384 -12.12 1.56 -9.75
CA ALA A 384 -11.20 1.88 -8.67
C ALA A 384 -11.40 0.93 -7.48
N ARG A 385 -12.65 0.72 -7.06
CA ARG A 385 -12.96 0.01 -5.81
C ARG A 385 -13.06 -1.49 -6.00
N LEU A 386 -13.81 -1.94 -7.01
CA LEU A 386 -14.12 -3.36 -7.20
C LEU A 386 -13.05 -4.11 -7.99
N PHE A 387 -12.11 -3.41 -8.62
CA PHE A 387 -10.97 -4.03 -9.28
C PHE A 387 -9.66 -3.64 -8.63
N LEU A 388 -9.23 -2.37 -8.77
CA LEU A 388 -7.93 -1.93 -8.26
C LEU A 388 -7.83 -2.06 -6.72
N GLY A 389 -8.86 -1.62 -6.00
CA GLY A 389 -8.94 -1.69 -4.54
C GLY A 389 -8.86 -3.11 -4.03
N VAL A 390 -9.67 -4.01 -4.58
CA VAL A 390 -9.64 -5.44 -4.21
C VAL A 390 -8.30 -6.09 -4.54
N VAL A 391 -7.70 -5.83 -5.70
CA VAL A 391 -6.37 -6.36 -6.06
C VAL A 391 -5.29 -5.88 -5.09
N ARG A 392 -5.29 -4.60 -4.71
CA ARG A 392 -4.36 -4.06 -3.71
C ARG A 392 -4.55 -4.71 -2.34
N LEU A 393 -5.81 -4.93 -1.94
CA LEU A 393 -6.12 -5.59 -0.67
C LEU A 393 -5.73 -7.08 -0.70
N ARG A 394 -5.92 -7.77 -1.82
CA ARG A 394 -5.51 -9.16 -2.06
C ARG A 394 -4.01 -9.32 -1.85
N ASP A 395 -3.19 -8.41 -2.39
CA ASP A 395 -1.72 -8.51 -2.32
C ASP A 395 -1.16 -8.49 -0.88
N LEU A 396 -1.97 -8.11 0.10
CA LEU A 396 -1.63 -8.15 1.52
C LEU A 396 -1.80 -9.53 2.16
N ILE A 397 -2.70 -10.36 1.60
CA ILE A 397 -3.05 -11.68 2.15
C ILE A 397 -2.59 -12.83 1.24
N ALA A 398 -2.42 -12.57 -0.05
CA ALA A 398 -1.94 -13.52 -1.06
C ALA A 398 -0.50 -13.17 -1.47
N LEU A 399 0.46 -13.66 -0.69
CA LEU A 399 1.87 -13.29 -0.82
C LEU A 399 2.58 -14.06 -1.93
N ASN A 400 2.07 -15.22 -2.32
CA ASN A 400 2.61 -16.05 -3.39
C ASN A 400 1.67 -16.14 -4.61
N PRO A 401 2.18 -16.53 -5.79
CA PRO A 401 1.38 -16.63 -7.01
C PRO A 401 0.17 -17.56 -6.88
N ASP A 402 0.32 -18.75 -6.28
CA ASP A 402 -0.77 -19.73 -6.18
C ASP A 402 -1.96 -19.22 -5.35
N GLN A 403 -1.68 -18.48 -4.27
CA GLN A 403 -2.71 -17.82 -3.46
C GLN A 403 -3.43 -16.72 -4.25
N ARG A 404 -2.69 -15.95 -5.07
CA ARG A 404 -3.27 -14.91 -5.92
C ARG A 404 -4.15 -15.53 -6.98
N ASP A 405 -3.69 -16.57 -7.66
CA ASP A 405 -4.46 -17.29 -8.69
C ASP A 405 -5.74 -17.88 -8.11
N THR A 406 -5.68 -18.43 -6.89
CA THR A 406 -6.87 -18.96 -6.19
C THR A 406 -7.87 -17.85 -5.89
N PHE A 407 -7.40 -16.73 -5.34
CA PHE A 407 -8.26 -15.57 -5.05
C PHE A 407 -8.89 -15.02 -6.34
N ASP A 408 -8.06 -14.79 -7.36
CA ASP A 408 -8.46 -14.18 -8.63
C ASP A 408 -9.46 -15.07 -9.37
N SER A 409 -9.24 -16.39 -9.38
CA SER A 409 -10.18 -17.37 -9.95
C SER A 409 -11.57 -17.27 -9.33
N LEU A 410 -11.65 -17.11 -8.01
CA LEU A 410 -12.93 -17.04 -7.29
C LEU A 410 -13.58 -15.67 -7.47
N TYR A 411 -12.80 -14.60 -7.40
CA TYR A 411 -13.28 -13.23 -7.51
C TYR A 411 -13.67 -12.85 -8.95
N ASP A 412 -13.03 -13.42 -9.97
CA ASP A 412 -13.36 -13.16 -11.37
C ASP A 412 -14.82 -13.51 -11.71
N VAL A 413 -15.36 -14.57 -11.09
CA VAL A 413 -16.78 -14.96 -11.24
C VAL A 413 -17.71 -13.84 -10.73
N VAL A 414 -17.35 -13.21 -9.62
CA VAL A 414 -18.07 -12.06 -9.04
C VAL A 414 -17.97 -10.88 -9.99
N LEU A 415 -16.73 -10.50 -10.35
CA LEU A 415 -16.46 -9.29 -11.12
C LEU A 415 -17.05 -9.35 -12.53
N THR A 416 -16.94 -10.49 -13.22
CA THR A 416 -17.50 -10.67 -14.57
C THR A 416 -19.03 -10.61 -14.57
N SER A 417 -19.67 -11.20 -13.57
CA SER A 417 -21.13 -11.13 -13.41
C SER A 417 -21.57 -9.70 -13.08
N LEU A 418 -20.85 -9.00 -12.22
CA LEU A 418 -21.16 -7.64 -11.83
C LEU A 418 -20.96 -6.64 -12.98
N ARG A 419 -19.89 -6.79 -13.76
CA ARG A 419 -19.68 -6.01 -15.00
C ARG A 419 -20.81 -6.22 -16.00
N SER A 420 -21.29 -7.46 -16.14
CA SER A 420 -22.43 -7.77 -17.01
C SER A 420 -23.71 -7.08 -16.54
N ALA A 421 -23.95 -7.04 -15.21
CA ALA A 421 -25.06 -6.29 -14.63
C ALA A 421 -24.91 -4.78 -14.89
N ARG A 422 -23.73 -4.20 -14.64
CA ARG A 422 -23.45 -2.78 -14.90
C ARG A 422 -23.72 -2.40 -16.37
N LYS A 423 -23.17 -3.16 -17.31
CA LYS A 423 -23.40 -2.93 -18.75
C LYS A 423 -24.88 -2.99 -19.12
N SER A 424 -25.62 -3.97 -18.59
CA SER A 424 -27.06 -4.07 -18.83
C SER A 424 -27.82 -2.89 -18.22
N ALA A 425 -27.40 -2.40 -17.05
CA ALA A 425 -27.99 -1.24 -16.40
C ALA A 425 -27.78 0.06 -17.19
N GLU A 426 -26.57 0.26 -17.72
CA GLU A 426 -26.26 1.38 -18.62
C GLU A 426 -27.11 1.34 -19.88
N GLU A 427 -27.28 0.15 -20.47
CA GLU A 427 -28.10 -0.02 -21.66
C GLU A 427 -29.59 0.20 -21.37
N VAL A 428 -30.12 -0.26 -20.23
CA VAL A 428 -31.48 0.07 -19.77
C VAL A 428 -31.68 1.58 -19.66
N ALA A 429 -30.73 2.28 -19.03
CA ALA A 429 -30.79 3.73 -18.89
C ALA A 429 -30.75 4.43 -20.26
N ARG A 430 -29.87 3.99 -21.16
CA ARG A 430 -29.70 4.52 -22.52
C ARG A 430 -30.98 4.33 -23.35
N LEU A 431 -31.51 3.10 -23.39
CA LEU A 431 -32.74 2.77 -24.12
C LEU A 431 -33.91 3.61 -23.62
N TRP A 432 -34.08 3.71 -22.30
CA TRP A 432 -35.17 4.50 -21.72
C TRP A 432 -35.06 5.99 -22.03
N GLN A 433 -33.88 6.58 -21.86
CA GLN A 433 -33.65 8.00 -22.15
C GLN A 433 -33.89 8.32 -23.63
N GLU A 434 -33.39 7.47 -24.53
CA GLU A 434 -33.58 7.64 -25.97
C GLU A 434 -35.06 7.57 -26.35
N HIS A 435 -35.77 6.54 -25.88
CA HIS A 435 -37.20 6.35 -26.19
C HIS A 435 -38.07 7.44 -25.59
N SER A 436 -37.85 7.80 -24.32
CA SER A 436 -38.58 8.89 -23.67
C SER A 436 -38.39 10.22 -24.42
N ARG A 437 -37.17 10.52 -24.86
CA ARG A 437 -36.87 11.67 -25.72
C ARG A 437 -37.66 11.61 -27.03
N LYS A 438 -37.58 10.50 -27.78
CA LYS A 438 -38.27 10.31 -29.07
C LYS A 438 -39.79 10.43 -28.95
N VAL A 439 -40.36 9.93 -27.86
CA VAL A 439 -41.80 10.02 -27.58
C VAL A 439 -42.19 11.46 -27.27
N SER A 440 -41.45 12.13 -26.38
CA SER A 440 -41.75 13.50 -25.97
C SER A 440 -41.54 14.55 -27.07
N SER A 441 -40.65 14.29 -28.04
CA SER A 441 -40.42 15.14 -29.22
C SER A 441 -41.46 14.93 -30.33
N GLY A 442 -42.25 13.85 -30.24
CA GLY A 442 -43.18 13.44 -31.30
C GLY A 442 -42.51 12.75 -32.48
N GLU A 443 -41.24 12.35 -32.36
CA GLU A 443 -40.47 11.64 -33.40
C GLU A 443 -41.07 10.26 -33.68
N VAL A 444 -41.48 9.55 -32.63
CA VAL A 444 -42.05 8.19 -32.71
C VAL A 444 -43.44 8.07 -32.11
N ALA A 445 -44.03 9.18 -31.66
CA ALA A 445 -45.31 9.20 -30.96
C ALA A 445 -46.20 10.32 -31.48
N ARG A 446 -47.43 10.00 -31.86
CA ARG A 446 -48.39 11.00 -32.37
C ARG A 446 -49.82 10.71 -31.93
N VAL A 447 -50.61 11.76 -31.79
CA VAL A 447 -52.03 11.66 -31.49
C VAL A 447 -52.81 11.63 -32.81
N GLU A 448 -53.39 10.48 -33.15
CA GLU A 448 -54.30 10.34 -34.28
C GLU A 448 -55.74 10.27 -33.76
N ARG A 449 -56.52 11.34 -33.96
CA ARG A 449 -57.88 11.51 -33.43
C ARG A 449 -57.92 11.45 -31.89
N HIS A 450 -58.23 10.28 -31.33
CA HIS A 450 -58.32 10.00 -29.90
C HIS A 450 -57.37 8.89 -29.44
N THR A 451 -56.51 8.39 -30.34
CA THR A 451 -55.60 7.28 -30.06
C THR A 451 -54.16 7.78 -30.04
N ILE A 452 -53.39 7.33 -29.05
CA ILE A 452 -51.94 7.50 -29.02
C ILE A 452 -51.37 6.42 -29.94
N ARG A 453 -50.68 6.84 -31.00
CA ARG A 453 -49.95 5.96 -31.91
C ARG A 453 -48.46 6.04 -31.60
N ILE A 454 -47.85 4.88 -31.41
CA ILE A 454 -46.41 4.72 -31.19
C ILE A 454 -45.85 3.95 -32.38
N ASP A 455 -44.95 4.58 -33.13
CA ASP A 455 -44.39 4.03 -34.37
C ASP A 455 -43.15 3.13 -34.09
N GLU A 456 -42.45 3.31 -32.96
CA GLU A 456 -41.33 2.47 -32.49
C GLU A 456 -41.58 1.98 -31.05
N SER A 457 -41.54 0.66 -30.81
CA SER A 457 -41.67 0.10 -29.45
C SER A 457 -40.31 -0.19 -28.82
N ILE A 458 -40.18 0.12 -27.53
CA ILE A 458 -39.00 -0.18 -26.71
C ILE A 458 -39.08 -1.55 -26.00
N ASP A 459 -40.27 -2.14 -25.91
CA ASP A 459 -40.57 -3.20 -24.92
C ASP A 459 -39.66 -4.44 -25.02
N ASP A 460 -39.35 -4.91 -26.23
CA ASP A 460 -38.52 -6.11 -26.42
C ASP A 460 -37.06 -5.86 -26.05
N ALA A 461 -36.51 -4.72 -26.47
CA ALA A 461 -35.12 -4.34 -26.18
C ALA A 461 -34.93 -4.09 -24.68
N LEU A 462 -35.83 -3.32 -24.07
CA LEU A 462 -35.79 -3.04 -22.64
C LEU A 462 -36.02 -4.29 -21.80
N GLY A 463 -36.99 -5.13 -22.18
CA GLY A 463 -37.27 -6.39 -21.50
C GLY A 463 -36.06 -7.34 -21.49
N LYS A 464 -35.36 -7.45 -22.62
CA LYS A 464 -34.13 -8.24 -22.73
C LYS A 464 -33.04 -7.75 -21.78
N GLU A 465 -32.75 -6.46 -21.77
CA GLU A 465 -31.66 -5.91 -20.95
C GLU A 465 -31.99 -5.93 -19.45
N VAL A 466 -33.26 -5.79 -19.07
CA VAL A 466 -33.71 -6.00 -17.68
C VAL A 466 -33.53 -7.44 -17.24
N VAL A 467 -33.86 -8.41 -18.09
CA VAL A 467 -33.64 -9.84 -17.79
C VAL A 467 -32.14 -10.13 -17.64
N SER A 468 -31.30 -9.60 -18.54
CA SER A 468 -29.84 -9.70 -18.45
C SER A 468 -29.33 -9.12 -17.14
N PHE A 469 -29.80 -7.92 -16.77
CA PHE A 469 -29.45 -7.24 -15.54
C PHE A 469 -29.79 -8.06 -14.29
N VAL A 470 -31.07 -8.45 -14.13
CA VAL A 470 -31.53 -9.18 -12.94
C VAL A 470 -30.80 -10.52 -12.78
N THR A 471 -30.59 -11.23 -13.90
CA THR A 471 -29.87 -12.51 -13.90
C THR A 471 -28.42 -12.32 -13.48
N ALA A 472 -27.71 -11.34 -14.07
CA ALA A 472 -26.31 -11.07 -13.76
C ALA A 472 -26.11 -10.55 -12.33
N ALA A 473 -26.96 -9.64 -11.87
CA ALA A 473 -26.93 -9.12 -10.50
C ALA A 473 -27.23 -10.22 -9.47
N GLY A 474 -28.26 -11.03 -9.73
CA GLY A 474 -28.62 -12.15 -8.88
C GLY A 474 -27.55 -13.24 -8.85
N ARG A 475 -26.85 -13.49 -9.96
CA ARG A 475 -25.69 -14.39 -10.05
C ARG A 475 -24.49 -13.87 -9.27
N THR A 476 -24.18 -12.59 -9.39
CA THR A 476 -23.11 -11.93 -8.61
C THR A 476 -23.32 -12.15 -7.13
N LEU A 477 -24.54 -11.85 -6.66
CA LEU A 477 -24.89 -11.92 -5.25
C LEU A 477 -24.91 -13.34 -4.70
N LYS A 478 -25.60 -14.27 -5.39
CA LYS A 478 -25.80 -15.63 -4.89
C LYS A 478 -24.65 -16.56 -5.24
N GLU A 479 -24.33 -16.74 -6.51
CA GLU A 479 -23.34 -17.74 -6.92
C GLU A 479 -21.91 -17.22 -6.75
N GLY A 480 -21.67 -15.97 -7.15
CA GLY A 480 -20.36 -15.33 -7.09
C GLY A 480 -19.91 -15.17 -5.64
N MET A 481 -20.60 -14.31 -4.88
CA MET A 481 -20.16 -13.94 -3.54
C MET A 481 -20.22 -15.11 -2.56
N GLN A 482 -21.26 -15.96 -2.60
CA GLN A 482 -21.31 -17.13 -1.72
C GLN A 482 -20.13 -18.06 -1.97
N ARG A 483 -19.75 -18.31 -3.23
CA ARG A 483 -18.59 -19.14 -3.56
C ARG A 483 -17.28 -18.48 -3.16
N PHE A 484 -17.13 -17.18 -3.44
CA PHE A 484 -15.92 -16.43 -3.13
C PHE A 484 -15.61 -16.44 -1.63
N ILE A 485 -16.63 -16.25 -0.78
CA ILE A 485 -16.42 -16.14 0.66
C ILE A 485 -16.61 -17.46 1.42
N ALA A 486 -17.04 -18.55 0.77
CA ALA A 486 -17.33 -19.84 1.42
C ALA A 486 -16.15 -20.39 2.24
N VAL A 487 -14.92 -20.06 1.84
CA VAL A 487 -13.70 -20.42 2.57
C VAL A 487 -13.51 -19.66 3.89
N HIS A 488 -14.25 -18.58 4.11
CA HIS A 488 -14.15 -17.70 5.27
C HIS A 488 -15.42 -17.67 6.11
N MET A 489 -16.59 -17.75 5.47
CA MET A 489 -17.90 -17.71 6.12
C MET A 489 -19.00 -18.29 5.23
N ASP A 490 -20.02 -18.88 5.84
CA ASP A 490 -21.21 -19.33 5.13
C ASP A 490 -22.30 -18.25 5.20
N ILE A 491 -22.66 -17.68 4.04
CA ILE A 491 -23.80 -16.77 3.89
C ILE A 491 -24.98 -17.41 3.13
N GLY A 492 -24.94 -18.72 2.87
CA GLY A 492 -25.96 -19.41 2.11
C GLY A 492 -27.36 -19.27 2.72
N PHE A 493 -27.45 -19.06 4.04
CA PHE A 493 -28.69 -18.78 4.75
C PHE A 493 -29.38 -17.48 4.29
N LEU A 494 -28.65 -16.51 3.73
CA LEU A 494 -29.22 -15.28 3.17
C LEU A 494 -30.26 -15.57 2.07
N PHE A 495 -30.08 -16.68 1.34
CA PHE A 495 -30.92 -17.07 0.21
C PHE A 495 -31.95 -18.15 0.56
N GLN A 496 -32.07 -18.51 1.83
CA GLN A 496 -33.05 -19.47 2.32
C GLN A 496 -34.37 -18.78 2.68
N LYS A 497 -35.41 -19.60 2.89
CA LYS A 497 -36.70 -19.14 3.44
C LYS A 497 -36.50 -18.55 4.85
N GLN A 498 -37.44 -17.71 5.30
CA GLN A 498 -37.36 -16.94 6.55
C GLN A 498 -36.81 -17.73 7.74
N ALA A 499 -37.33 -18.94 8.00
CA ALA A 499 -36.87 -19.75 9.15
C ALA A 499 -35.38 -20.12 9.07
N GLY A 500 -34.88 -20.48 7.88
CA GLY A 500 -33.46 -20.80 7.67
C GLY A 500 -32.58 -19.56 7.78
N PHE A 501 -33.07 -18.42 7.28
CA PHE A 501 -32.41 -17.14 7.41
C PHE A 501 -32.23 -16.70 8.86
N GLU A 502 -33.30 -16.67 9.66
CA GLU A 502 -33.24 -16.28 11.06
C GLU A 502 -32.29 -17.20 11.85
N THR A 503 -32.33 -18.51 11.58
CA THR A 503 -31.44 -19.48 12.22
C THR A 503 -29.97 -19.22 11.88
N GLY A 504 -29.67 -18.97 10.59
CA GLY A 504 -28.32 -18.64 10.14
C GLY A 504 -27.82 -17.31 10.71
N LEU A 505 -28.71 -16.32 10.79
CA LEU A 505 -28.42 -15.00 11.35
C LEU A 505 -28.07 -15.07 12.83
N LEU A 506 -28.86 -15.80 13.63
CA LEU A 506 -28.58 -16.04 15.05
C LEU A 506 -27.25 -16.77 15.27
N THR A 507 -26.91 -17.71 14.38
CA THR A 507 -25.63 -18.43 14.44
C THR A 507 -24.46 -17.50 14.13
N LEU A 508 -24.62 -16.63 13.12
CA LEU A 508 -23.58 -15.69 12.72
C LEU A 508 -23.35 -14.61 13.79
N ASP A 509 -24.43 -14.12 14.42
CA ASP A 509 -24.42 -13.06 15.44
C ASP A 509 -23.50 -13.38 16.62
N GLN A 510 -23.41 -14.66 17.01
CA GLN A 510 -22.55 -15.14 18.09
C GLN A 510 -21.06 -14.85 17.87
N LYS A 511 -20.61 -14.74 16.61
CA LYS A 511 -19.20 -14.55 16.25
C LYS A 511 -18.95 -13.25 15.49
N HIS A 512 -19.97 -12.73 14.82
CA HIS A 512 -19.87 -11.64 13.85
C HIS A 512 -21.11 -10.75 13.88
N ALA A 513 -21.44 -10.19 15.05
CA ALA A 513 -22.63 -9.35 15.25
C ALA A 513 -22.79 -8.23 14.19
N SER A 514 -21.71 -7.50 13.89
CA SER A 514 -21.76 -6.43 12.87
C SER A 514 -22.09 -6.94 11.47
N LEU A 515 -21.61 -8.14 11.09
CA LEU A 515 -21.97 -8.75 9.82
C LEU A 515 -23.41 -9.29 9.85
N ALA A 516 -23.87 -9.83 10.97
CA ALA A 516 -25.27 -10.26 11.11
C ALA A 516 -26.22 -9.06 10.92
N ASP A 517 -25.94 -7.92 11.56
CA ASP A 517 -26.71 -6.69 11.37
C ASP A 517 -26.69 -6.22 9.92
N TYR A 518 -25.52 -6.24 9.29
CA TYR A 518 -25.35 -5.93 7.87
C TYR A 518 -26.19 -6.84 6.95
N LEU A 519 -26.15 -8.15 7.16
CA LEU A 519 -26.89 -9.12 6.36
C LEU A 519 -28.40 -9.05 6.60
N ARG A 520 -28.84 -8.65 7.80
CA ARG A 520 -30.25 -8.37 8.10
C ARG A 520 -30.79 -7.26 7.21
N GLN A 521 -30.07 -6.15 7.12
CA GLN A 521 -30.42 -5.02 6.27
C GLN A 521 -30.30 -5.38 4.79
N THR A 522 -29.28 -6.16 4.43
CA THR A 522 -29.06 -6.64 3.06
C THR A 522 -30.26 -7.42 2.53
N ARG A 523 -30.90 -8.24 3.37
CA ARG A 523 -32.05 -9.06 2.96
C ARG A 523 -33.17 -8.25 2.34
N ALA A 524 -33.42 -7.04 2.85
CA ALA A 524 -34.53 -6.18 2.42
C ALA A 524 -34.54 -5.88 0.91
N TRP A 525 -33.37 -5.79 0.28
CA TRP A 525 -33.25 -5.59 -1.16
C TRP A 525 -32.82 -6.86 -1.90
N SER A 526 -32.03 -7.74 -1.26
CA SER A 526 -31.53 -8.93 -1.93
C SER A 526 -32.62 -9.97 -2.19
N GLU A 527 -33.59 -10.10 -1.28
CA GLU A 527 -34.68 -11.08 -1.43
C GLU A 527 -35.57 -10.74 -2.64
N PRO A 528 -36.09 -9.50 -2.81
CA PRO A 528 -36.82 -9.11 -4.02
C PRO A 528 -36.03 -9.34 -5.33
N LEU A 529 -34.72 -9.11 -5.33
CA LEU A 529 -33.86 -9.37 -6.50
C LEU A 529 -33.81 -10.87 -6.84
N GLN A 530 -33.61 -11.72 -5.83
CA GLN A 530 -33.56 -13.17 -6.02
C GLN A 530 -34.92 -13.76 -6.38
N GLU A 531 -36.01 -13.26 -5.81
CA GLU A 531 -37.36 -13.64 -6.20
C GLU A 531 -37.63 -13.30 -7.67
N ARG A 532 -37.21 -12.10 -8.11
CA ARG A 532 -37.35 -11.69 -9.51
C ARG A 532 -36.52 -12.57 -10.45
N ARG A 533 -35.27 -12.89 -10.08
CA ARG A 533 -34.43 -13.83 -10.83
C ARG A 533 -35.10 -15.20 -10.95
N ASN A 534 -35.56 -15.76 -9.84
CA ASN A 534 -36.24 -17.07 -9.84
C ASN A 534 -37.50 -17.03 -10.71
N ALA A 535 -38.25 -15.93 -10.71
CA ALA A 535 -39.44 -15.78 -11.55
C ALA A 535 -39.10 -15.72 -13.06
N ILE A 536 -37.98 -15.11 -13.42
CA ILE A 536 -37.45 -15.13 -14.80
C ILE A 536 -37.07 -16.56 -15.20
N GLU A 537 -36.25 -17.23 -14.38
CA GLU A 537 -35.66 -18.53 -14.71
C GLU A 537 -36.67 -19.69 -14.68
N HIS A 538 -37.68 -19.61 -13.82
CA HIS A 538 -38.58 -20.75 -13.55
C HIS A 538 -40.06 -20.47 -13.81
N ASN A 539 -40.50 -19.21 -13.76
CA ASN A 539 -41.93 -18.86 -13.85
C ASN A 539 -42.29 -18.10 -15.14
N GLY A 540 -41.34 -17.92 -16.07
CA GLY A 540 -41.57 -17.25 -17.34
C GLY A 540 -41.92 -15.76 -17.20
N TRP A 541 -41.45 -15.09 -16.14
CA TRP A 541 -41.73 -13.68 -15.94
C TRP A 541 -41.15 -12.81 -17.06
N THR A 542 -41.93 -11.82 -17.49
CA THR A 542 -41.54 -10.79 -18.45
C THR A 542 -41.79 -9.39 -17.88
N LEU A 543 -41.00 -8.41 -18.31
CA LEU A 543 -41.21 -7.01 -17.94
C LEU A 543 -42.58 -6.53 -18.45
N PRO A 544 -43.39 -5.84 -17.62
CA PRO A 544 -44.61 -5.20 -18.09
C PRO A 544 -44.33 -4.24 -19.24
N ARG A 545 -45.30 -4.09 -20.15
CA ARG A 545 -45.15 -3.18 -21.30
C ARG A 545 -45.16 -1.73 -20.86
N THR A 546 -44.43 -0.91 -21.62
CA THR A 546 -44.43 0.55 -21.49
C THR A 546 -45.82 1.09 -21.73
N THR A 547 -46.27 2.01 -20.89
CA THR A 547 -47.57 2.69 -21.07
C THR A 547 -47.34 4.14 -21.44
N TYR A 548 -48.34 4.78 -22.06
CA TYR A 548 -48.21 6.14 -22.58
C TYR A 548 -49.38 6.98 -22.11
N ALA A 549 -49.08 8.20 -21.66
CA ALA A 549 -50.08 9.16 -21.20
C ALA A 549 -50.00 10.45 -22.02
N ARG A 550 -51.14 11.12 -22.16
CA ARG A 550 -51.20 12.45 -22.77
C ARG A 550 -51.00 13.51 -21.69
N GLN A 551 -49.96 14.32 -21.82
CA GLN A 551 -49.75 15.54 -21.03
C GLN A 551 -49.92 16.77 -21.93
N GLY A 552 -51.12 17.34 -21.95
CA GLY A 552 -51.46 18.48 -22.82
C GLY A 552 -51.34 18.13 -24.31
N ASN A 553 -50.41 18.79 -25.01
CA ASN A 553 -50.10 18.52 -26.43
C ASN A 553 -48.95 17.52 -26.63
N LYS A 554 -48.39 16.96 -25.56
CA LYS A 554 -47.29 15.99 -25.61
C LYS A 554 -47.74 14.61 -25.17
N ILE A 555 -47.03 13.59 -25.65
CA ILE A 555 -47.15 12.21 -25.18
C ILE A 555 -45.95 11.94 -24.27
N GLU A 556 -46.19 11.29 -23.15
CA GLU A 556 -45.18 10.87 -22.20
C GLU A 556 -45.16 9.34 -22.11
N ALA A 557 -43.97 8.76 -22.13
CA ALA A 557 -43.76 7.34 -21.86
C ALA A 557 -43.61 7.11 -20.35
N LEU A 558 -44.40 6.19 -19.80
CA LEU A 558 -44.37 5.81 -18.40
C LEU A 558 -43.56 4.53 -18.22
N SER A 559 -42.55 4.60 -17.35
CA SER A 559 -41.59 3.53 -17.12
C SER A 559 -42.29 2.27 -16.59
N PRO A 560 -42.05 1.08 -17.17
CA PRO A 560 -42.61 -0.15 -16.64
C PRO A 560 -42.06 -0.42 -15.24
N SER A 561 -42.87 -1.05 -14.39
CA SER A 561 -42.53 -1.26 -12.98
C SER A 561 -42.15 -2.70 -12.66
N ILE A 562 -41.19 -2.87 -11.76
CA ILE A 562 -40.79 -4.13 -11.15
C ILE A 562 -41.12 -4.03 -9.66
N SER A 563 -42.01 -4.90 -9.18
CA SER A 563 -42.45 -4.89 -7.77
C SER A 563 -42.96 -3.51 -7.30
N GLY A 564 -43.64 -2.77 -8.19
CA GLY A 564 -44.19 -1.44 -7.89
C GLY A 564 -43.19 -0.28 -8.03
N GLN A 565 -41.94 -0.55 -8.37
CA GLN A 565 -40.91 0.47 -8.60
C GLN A 565 -40.62 0.62 -10.10
N PRO A 566 -40.52 1.85 -10.65
CA PRO A 566 -40.08 2.08 -12.04
C PRO A 566 -38.76 1.38 -12.34
N VAL A 567 -38.60 0.80 -13.53
CA VAL A 567 -37.36 0.09 -13.90
C VAL A 567 -36.15 1.02 -13.88
N THR A 568 -36.37 2.31 -14.19
CA THR A 568 -35.38 3.39 -14.14
C THR A 568 -34.88 3.71 -12.74
N GLU A 569 -35.57 3.25 -11.71
CA GLU A 569 -35.16 3.39 -10.30
C GLU A 569 -34.67 2.05 -9.75
N PHE A 570 -35.39 0.96 -10.06
CA PHE A 570 -35.07 -0.39 -9.59
C PHE A 570 -33.68 -0.84 -10.04
N VAL A 571 -33.36 -0.67 -11.32
CA VAL A 571 -32.08 -1.13 -11.89
C VAL A 571 -30.88 -0.40 -11.28
N PRO A 572 -30.79 0.94 -11.27
CA PRO A 572 -29.67 1.62 -10.64
C PRO A 572 -29.61 1.36 -9.14
N PHE A 573 -30.74 1.29 -8.43
CA PHE A 573 -30.77 0.94 -7.01
C PHE A 573 -30.17 -0.46 -6.77
N MET A 574 -30.59 -1.47 -7.53
CA MET A 574 -30.09 -2.84 -7.35
C MET A 574 -28.61 -2.97 -7.72
N LEU A 575 -28.16 -2.29 -8.79
CA LEU A 575 -26.74 -2.28 -9.15
C LEU A 575 -25.89 -1.72 -8.01
N ASP A 576 -26.33 -0.58 -7.49
CA ASP A 576 -25.70 0.13 -6.40
C ASP A 576 -25.58 -0.73 -5.13
N ARG A 577 -26.69 -1.35 -4.71
CA ARG A 577 -26.72 -2.27 -3.57
C ARG A 577 -25.81 -3.48 -3.75
N VAL A 578 -25.80 -4.09 -4.93
CA VAL A 578 -24.93 -5.25 -5.23
C VAL A 578 -23.46 -4.83 -5.24
N SER A 579 -23.13 -3.66 -5.79
CA SER A 579 -21.76 -3.12 -5.76
C SER A 579 -21.26 -2.86 -4.34
N CYS A 580 -22.06 -2.22 -3.47
CA CYS A 580 -21.74 -2.07 -2.04
C CYS A 580 -21.51 -3.43 -1.37
N PHE A 581 -22.41 -4.38 -1.60
CA PHE A 581 -22.32 -5.72 -1.01
C PHE A 581 -21.03 -6.45 -1.40
N VAL A 582 -20.66 -6.41 -2.68
CA VAL A 582 -19.42 -7.04 -3.15
C VAL A 582 -18.19 -6.39 -2.50
N GLU A 583 -18.12 -5.06 -2.48
CA GLU A 583 -16.97 -4.35 -1.92
C GLU A 583 -16.83 -4.59 -0.41
N GLU A 584 -17.89 -4.38 0.35
CA GLU A 584 -17.89 -4.40 1.81
C GLU A 584 -17.67 -5.81 2.33
N LEU A 585 -18.31 -6.81 1.74
CA LEU A 585 -18.12 -8.19 2.17
C LEU A 585 -16.73 -8.72 1.80
N THR A 586 -16.18 -8.29 0.66
CA THR A 586 -14.79 -8.59 0.28
C THR A 586 -13.81 -7.94 1.25
N ALA A 587 -13.97 -6.65 1.54
CA ALA A 587 -13.14 -5.94 2.51
C ALA A 587 -13.22 -6.58 3.91
N TYR A 588 -14.41 -6.97 4.35
CA TYR A 588 -14.61 -7.67 5.63
C TYR A 588 -13.89 -9.01 5.67
N CYS A 589 -13.97 -9.82 4.61
CA CYS A 589 -13.23 -11.08 4.52
C CYS A 589 -11.71 -10.87 4.54
N ILE A 590 -11.20 -9.86 3.85
CA ILE A 590 -9.77 -9.56 3.81
C ILE A 590 -9.28 -9.04 5.17
N GLN A 591 -10.02 -8.12 5.81
CA GLN A 591 -9.66 -7.56 7.11
C GLN A 591 -9.41 -8.65 8.17
N ARG A 592 -10.16 -9.75 8.13
CA ARG A 592 -10.01 -10.88 9.07
C ARG A 592 -8.85 -11.82 8.76
N GLN A 593 -8.24 -11.68 7.59
CA GLN A 593 -7.05 -12.41 7.18
C GLN A 593 -5.78 -11.58 7.34
N LEU A 594 -5.91 -10.28 7.64
CA LEU A 594 -4.77 -9.44 7.96
C LEU A 594 -4.09 -9.92 9.25
N PRO A 595 -2.76 -9.74 9.37
CA PRO A 595 -2.05 -9.95 10.63
C PRO A 595 -2.67 -9.13 11.78
N ASP A 596 -2.65 -9.67 13.01
CA ASP A 596 -3.35 -9.12 14.18
C ASP A 596 -3.12 -7.63 14.47
N LEU A 597 -1.95 -7.09 14.11
CA LEU A 597 -1.58 -5.70 14.37
C LEU A 597 -1.90 -4.75 13.19
N MET A 598 -2.56 -5.27 12.15
CA MET A 598 -3.01 -4.52 10.98
C MET A 598 -4.53 -4.61 10.88
N THR A 599 -5.13 -3.58 10.28
CA THR A 599 -6.56 -3.58 9.99
C THR A 599 -6.85 -2.72 8.77
N LEU A 600 -8.09 -2.73 8.32
CA LEU A 600 -8.56 -1.80 7.29
C LEU A 600 -9.16 -0.56 7.93
N THR A 601 -8.97 0.58 7.28
CA THR A 601 -9.69 1.82 7.53
C THR A 601 -10.35 2.27 6.24
N GLU A 602 -11.42 3.04 6.39
CA GLU A 602 -12.05 3.74 5.29
C GLU A 602 -11.36 5.07 5.03
N ILE A 603 -11.14 5.39 3.76
CA ILE A 603 -10.66 6.69 3.28
C ILE A 603 -11.90 7.57 3.09
N PRO A 604 -12.01 8.70 3.81
CA PRO A 604 -13.11 9.64 3.62
C PRO A 604 -13.22 10.07 2.16
N LEU A 605 -14.45 10.25 1.66
CA LEU A 605 -14.70 10.57 0.25
C LEU A 605 -13.87 11.77 -0.25
N ALA A 606 -13.72 12.80 0.58
CA ALA A 606 -12.96 14.01 0.26
C ALA A 606 -11.43 13.79 0.15
N ASP A 607 -10.91 12.73 0.76
CA ASP A 607 -9.47 12.41 0.79
C ASP A 607 -9.09 11.36 -0.26
N ARG A 608 -10.06 10.84 -1.03
CA ARG A 608 -9.81 9.86 -2.08
C ARG A 608 -9.12 10.51 -3.28
N ALA A 609 -8.12 9.82 -3.80
CA ALA A 609 -7.38 10.30 -4.98
C ALA A 609 -8.27 10.30 -6.23
N GLU A 610 -8.34 11.43 -6.94
CA GLU A 610 -9.19 11.59 -8.14
C GLU A 610 -8.85 10.57 -9.23
N GLU A 611 -7.57 10.22 -9.39
CA GLU A 611 -7.14 9.26 -10.41
C GLU A 611 -7.50 7.79 -10.10
N ALA A 612 -7.81 7.49 -8.83
CA ALA A 612 -8.10 6.15 -8.32
C ALA A 612 -8.82 6.24 -6.96
N PRO A 613 -10.14 6.54 -6.91
CA PRO A 613 -10.88 6.77 -5.68
C PRO A 613 -11.21 5.45 -4.95
N VAL A 614 -10.18 4.76 -4.48
CA VAL A 614 -10.31 3.57 -3.63
C VAL A 614 -10.88 3.94 -2.27
N ARG A 615 -11.69 3.06 -1.67
CA ARG A 615 -12.35 3.30 -0.38
C ARG A 615 -11.55 2.82 0.82
N PHE A 616 -10.79 1.73 0.68
CA PHE A 616 -10.12 1.08 1.80
C PHE A 616 -8.60 1.14 1.68
N GLN A 617 -7.94 1.28 2.83
CA GLN A 617 -6.49 1.13 2.97
C GLN A 617 -6.15 0.38 4.26
N VAL A 618 -4.92 -0.13 4.35
CA VAL A 618 -4.40 -0.74 5.56
C VAL A 618 -3.90 0.32 6.51
N THR A 619 -4.15 0.11 7.79
CA THR A 619 -3.60 0.90 8.89
C THR A 619 -3.14 0.00 10.04
N VAL A 620 -2.44 0.58 11.00
CA VAL A 620 -2.05 -0.11 12.23
C VAL A 620 -3.28 -0.27 13.13
N ALA A 621 -3.52 -1.47 13.65
CA ALA A 621 -4.69 -1.75 14.49
C ALA A 621 -4.73 -0.91 15.79
N ASN A 622 -3.56 -0.64 16.36
CA ASN A 622 -3.40 0.19 17.56
C ASN A 622 -2.67 1.49 17.21
N GLY A 623 -3.31 2.63 17.44
CA GLY A 623 -2.71 3.95 17.18
C GLY A 623 -2.68 4.37 15.71
N GLY A 624 -3.23 3.57 14.79
CA GLY A 624 -3.51 3.98 13.42
C GLY A 624 -4.83 4.73 13.28
N LEU A 625 -5.33 4.82 12.04
CA LEU A 625 -6.64 5.38 11.74
C LEU A 625 -7.78 4.49 12.29
N PRO A 626 -9.00 5.04 12.48
CA PRO A 626 -10.12 4.28 13.02
C PRO A 626 -10.38 3.00 12.23
N PRO A 627 -10.36 1.81 12.87
CA PRO A 627 -10.63 0.57 12.19
C PRO A 627 -12.02 0.58 11.56
N TRP A 628 -12.10 0.27 10.27
CA TRP A 628 -13.35 0.10 9.57
C TRP A 628 -14.12 -1.08 10.15
N ARG A 629 -15.44 -0.90 10.26
CA ARG A 629 -16.38 -1.94 10.66
C ARG A 629 -17.44 -2.03 9.59
N ILE A 630 -17.75 -3.25 9.17
CA ILE A 630 -18.86 -3.48 8.24
C ILE A 630 -20.15 -2.93 8.85
N ASN A 631 -20.81 -2.08 8.08
CA ASN A 631 -22.08 -1.47 8.43
C ASN A 631 -22.89 -1.23 7.15
N TYR A 632 -24.21 -1.28 7.27
CA TYR A 632 -25.08 -1.05 6.13
C TYR A 632 -25.31 0.46 5.97
N HIS A 633 -25.01 0.99 4.79
CA HIS A 633 -25.27 2.39 4.43
C HIS A 633 -26.38 2.47 3.39
N HIS A 634 -27.24 3.49 3.47
CA HIS A 634 -28.27 3.72 2.45
C HIS A 634 -27.79 4.60 1.29
N ASP A 635 -26.67 5.30 1.47
CA ASP A 635 -26.06 6.15 0.45
C ASP A 635 -25.56 5.33 -0.72
N LYS A 636 -25.50 5.94 -1.91
CA LYS A 636 -25.09 5.25 -3.13
C LYS A 636 -23.66 4.78 -3.02
N PHE A 637 -23.32 3.70 -3.72
CA PHE A 637 -21.98 3.18 -3.89
C PHE A 637 -20.98 4.31 -4.14
N GLU A 638 -21.23 5.22 -5.09
CA GLU A 638 -20.32 6.33 -5.42
C GLU A 638 -20.21 7.40 -4.32
N ASP A 639 -21.21 7.50 -3.44
CA ASP A 639 -21.31 8.50 -2.36
C ASP A 639 -20.79 7.98 -1.01
N VAL A 640 -20.62 6.66 -0.87
CA VAL A 640 -20.05 6.00 0.32
C VAL A 640 -18.54 5.94 0.23
#